data_AF-A0A3D5E3C4-F1
#
_entry.id   AF-A0A3D5E3C4-F1
#
_cell.length_a   1.000
_cell.length_b   1.000
_cell.length_c   1.000
_cell.angle_alpha   90.00
_cell.angle_beta   90.00
_cell.angle_gamma   90.00
#
_symmetry.space_group_name_H-M   'P 1'
#
loop_
_entity.id
_entity.type
_entity.pdbx_description
1 polymer ?
#
loop_
_entity_poly.entity_id
_entity_poly.type
_entity_poly.pdbx_seq_one_letter_code
_entity_poly.pdbx_strand_id
1 'polypeptide(L)'
;NEYGLMFYSDTGTVNDVSSNQINSVSISNSASSGLEFDGADNNTVYDTTFDDNKYGVTFSWGADHNLLNDVNFVDSDDYDIYHAGCGANGDCGGWDNYLVDTTFGDISLNSASRLLVKELLETDVTDNGTYAWNRINTTLDDDRLASSGVNSLWLGKADNGKYGNGWNQNISMTEDVSLPSGGDEENRFLEIKTWYVTEEGYDGGRVYISSNSGSTWSLLTPIGGYDDNLDNECNYDGGAFTGDSSGWQTKKFNLSAYRGEEIRLKFNFCSDDSINPEGGWYIDDVKIHKASDATNVLYFDDFERMGQNWINLGNWDTSNNPYSYDGVNNVEVIIVDESNGESLLNSTYNSNLVNHWKFDEGSSTTTYDSVTNSAGYLTSGASFTSGKFGSAVNFDGSNDYVYNAAYHISGRYTQITMSAWVKFDSFPSSGNYESLVNPRYDGDAFLQVDSDGKAIFGGYFYNPSGEQRVVGTTTMVTGVWYHLIGTWSEYSDKMHIYVNGTLETEKSMSSNGYYLRSGSAYNYFGRDYNGNYMDGLLDQVSIWSVVLTSAEIQTLFNYPNGGDQVYATPHFGGSDSRTNSDGEIQDLYFTTKMYSGSDTEISVDVYAGLYSGSWIKQVSTSAISSNNLEGRVPHASVYNRNSEELYSAIQAAVDDATASDVIEIWSGTYKENVEIDMRLTLLGAGASSTIIDGRYLGSVIRLKSNADYTIIKNLTVKRSGNNTNTCSSTAQHAGIDAYNAYHLKLHHINSRDNEYGFNACYADYLEILYSDIDATTRSGSASRGIYAQNTDYGNFRYNEITKHTQGIQLNSNSHYSKFYNNKIHNNTGYGIYSSSNYDLEVYNNIIRDNNNDGIYATSLFRSEFINNTVIDNSDGMELRGSAYSVTISGNTIKDNSATGINIYRFTGSSISQKSVIENNIFTDNNYGIYTNGQYSSSYNKYLEFKNNTFTSNSHYGLYCYYYCYYTLVENNTFIGDDDTTYGLYLQRSLYSTIGNNTFQDDHTSKDIYMYYCGTGAASNKFFNNNFTTILLT
;
A
#
# COMPACT_ATOMS: atom_id res chain seq x y z
N ASN A 1 40.68 -49.69 15.59
CA ASN A 1 41.34 -48.93 16.68
C ASN A 1 40.27 -48.53 17.69
N GLU A 2 40.62 -48.03 18.88
CA GLU A 2 39.61 -47.45 19.77
C GLU A 2 39.00 -46.20 19.12
N TYR A 3 39.86 -45.35 18.56
CA TYR A 3 39.48 -44.19 17.75
C TYR A 3 40.14 -44.23 16.37
N GLY A 4 39.46 -43.71 15.34
CA GLY A 4 40.07 -43.46 14.04
C GLY A 4 41.02 -42.26 14.11
N LEU A 5 40.46 -41.09 14.47
CA LEU A 5 41.13 -39.84 14.76
C LEU A 5 40.53 -39.20 16.01
N MET A 6 41.35 -38.47 16.77
CA MET A 6 40.90 -37.74 17.95
C MET A 6 41.63 -36.40 18.01
N PHE A 7 40.86 -35.32 18.10
CA PHE A 7 41.35 -33.99 18.43
C PHE A 7 41.07 -33.73 19.90
N TYR A 8 42.13 -33.47 20.64
CA TYR A 8 42.11 -33.43 22.09
C TYR A 8 42.74 -32.13 22.59
N SER A 9 42.09 -31.48 23.56
CA SER A 9 42.63 -30.36 24.33
C SER A 9 42.91 -30.74 25.78
N ASP A 10 44.14 -30.52 26.25
CA ASP A 10 44.66 -30.99 27.56
C ASP A 10 44.60 -29.91 28.68
N THR A 11 43.90 -28.81 28.47
CA THR A 11 43.82 -27.75 29.47
C THR A 11 42.45 -27.77 30.12
N GLY A 12 42.39 -27.80 31.44
CA GLY A 12 41.14 -27.68 32.21
C GLY A 12 40.47 -26.31 32.10
N THR A 13 40.42 -25.75 30.90
CA THR A 13 39.82 -24.48 30.49
C THR A 13 38.99 -24.73 29.24
N VAL A 14 37.68 -24.55 29.36
CA VAL A 14 36.73 -24.48 28.22
C VAL A 14 37.19 -23.36 27.28
N ASN A 15 37.23 -23.60 25.96
CA ASN A 15 37.68 -22.69 24.87
C ASN A 15 39.18 -22.70 24.48
N ASP A 16 39.82 -23.86 24.32
CA ASP A 16 41.16 -23.91 23.71
C ASP A 16 41.02 -23.99 22.17
N VAL A 17 41.31 -22.87 21.48
CA VAL A 17 41.18 -22.74 20.02
C VAL A 17 42.03 -23.79 19.31
N SER A 18 41.40 -24.77 18.66
CA SER A 18 42.06 -25.81 17.88
C SER A 18 41.61 -25.74 16.41
N SER A 19 42.40 -25.15 15.53
CA SER A 19 42.01 -24.99 14.12
C SER A 19 42.52 -26.13 13.23
N ASN A 20 42.24 -27.39 13.57
CA ASN A 20 42.65 -28.52 12.74
C ASN A 20 41.71 -28.69 11.53
N GLN A 21 42.27 -29.22 10.43
CA GLN A 21 41.51 -29.49 9.21
C GLN A 21 41.76 -30.92 8.74
N ILE A 22 40.67 -31.65 8.45
CA ILE A 22 40.68 -32.98 7.82
C ILE A 22 39.97 -32.85 6.47
N ASN A 23 40.55 -33.40 5.40
CA ASN A 23 40.03 -33.29 4.05
C ASN A 23 40.28 -34.58 3.24
N SER A 24 39.27 -35.07 2.50
CA SER A 24 39.35 -36.19 1.57
C SER A 24 39.85 -37.49 2.22
N VAL A 25 39.30 -37.83 3.39
CA VAL A 25 39.69 -39.02 4.17
C VAL A 25 38.55 -40.03 4.26
N SER A 26 38.89 -41.31 4.34
CA SER A 26 37.96 -42.38 4.72
C SER A 26 38.43 -43.03 6.01
N ILE A 27 37.56 -43.08 7.02
CA ILE A 27 37.84 -43.61 8.36
C ILE A 27 36.87 -44.74 8.65
N SER A 28 37.39 -45.92 8.97
CA SER A 28 36.55 -47.09 9.17
C SER A 28 36.98 -48.03 10.29
N ASN A 29 36.06 -48.87 10.74
CA ASN A 29 36.29 -49.97 11.70
C ASN A 29 36.83 -49.48 13.07
N SER A 30 36.28 -48.39 13.61
CA SER A 30 36.62 -47.86 14.93
C SER A 30 35.69 -48.41 16.02
N ALA A 31 36.27 -48.87 17.12
CA ALA A 31 35.52 -49.51 18.21
C ALA A 31 34.77 -48.52 19.12
N SER A 32 35.15 -47.23 19.11
CA SER A 32 34.46 -46.12 19.76
C SER A 32 34.02 -45.09 18.73
N SER A 33 34.88 -44.15 18.33
CA SER A 33 34.49 -43.09 17.39
C SER A 33 35.41 -43.05 16.18
N GLY A 34 34.84 -42.83 14.99
CA GLY A 34 35.61 -42.56 13.78
C GLY A 34 36.44 -41.29 13.96
N LEU A 35 35.78 -40.19 14.35
CA LEU A 35 36.42 -38.95 14.79
C LEU A 35 35.85 -38.51 16.14
N GLU A 36 36.71 -38.14 17.08
CA GLU A 36 36.28 -37.51 18.34
C GLU A 36 36.91 -36.12 18.50
N PHE A 37 36.06 -35.12 18.76
CA PHE A 37 36.45 -33.80 19.26
C PHE A 37 36.25 -33.79 20.76
N ASP A 38 37.34 -33.78 21.52
CA ASP A 38 37.35 -33.78 22.98
C ASP A 38 37.92 -32.44 23.48
N GLY A 39 37.01 -31.51 23.79
CA GLY A 39 37.33 -30.11 24.15
C GLY A 39 38.04 -29.32 23.06
N ALA A 40 37.90 -29.77 21.81
CA ALA A 40 38.57 -29.21 20.65
C ALA A 40 37.58 -28.36 19.84
N ASP A 41 37.84 -27.05 19.77
CA ASP A 41 36.93 -26.07 19.18
C ASP A 41 37.45 -25.53 17.86
N ASN A 42 36.55 -25.09 16.96
CA ASN A 42 36.89 -24.44 15.69
C ASN A 42 37.66 -25.32 14.69
N ASN A 43 37.44 -26.64 14.70
CA ASN A 43 38.01 -27.54 13.70
C ASN A 43 37.10 -27.66 12.47
N THR A 44 37.65 -28.12 11.34
CA THR A 44 36.90 -28.36 10.10
C THR A 44 37.16 -29.75 9.55
N VAL A 45 36.11 -30.47 9.19
CA VAL A 45 36.15 -31.74 8.46
C VAL A 45 35.42 -31.53 7.14
N TYR A 46 36.09 -31.84 6.05
CA TYR A 46 35.54 -31.68 4.71
C TYR A 46 35.72 -32.97 3.88
N ASP A 47 34.76 -33.29 3.01
CA ASP A 47 34.86 -34.40 2.04
C ASP A 47 35.36 -35.71 2.70
N THR A 48 34.69 -36.16 3.75
CA THR A 48 35.16 -37.28 4.58
C THR A 48 34.08 -38.33 4.74
N THR A 49 34.45 -39.60 4.57
CA THR A 49 33.53 -40.73 4.76
C THR A 49 33.88 -41.52 6.02
N PHE A 50 32.90 -41.69 6.90
CA PHE A 50 32.97 -42.56 8.07
C PHE A 50 32.21 -43.86 7.78
N ASP A 51 32.90 -45.00 7.78
CA ASP A 51 32.34 -46.31 7.39
C ASP A 51 32.52 -47.37 8.49
N ASP A 52 31.46 -48.05 8.92
CA ASP A 52 31.54 -49.16 9.90
C ASP A 52 32.25 -48.74 11.22
N ASN A 53 31.85 -47.61 11.79
CA ASN A 53 32.34 -47.13 13.09
C ASN A 53 31.23 -47.21 14.14
N LYS A 54 31.57 -47.42 15.42
CA LYS A 54 30.55 -47.43 16.46
C LYS A 54 29.80 -46.09 16.56
N TYR A 55 30.55 -45.00 16.68
CA TYR A 55 30.08 -43.64 16.44
C TYR A 55 30.82 -43.06 15.24
N GLY A 56 30.14 -42.39 14.31
CA GLY A 56 30.79 -41.71 13.19
C GLY A 56 31.66 -40.56 13.68
N VAL A 57 31.02 -39.50 14.15
CA VAL A 57 31.65 -38.34 14.80
C VAL A 57 31.14 -38.18 16.23
N THR A 58 32.05 -37.88 17.15
CA THR A 58 31.73 -37.60 18.55
C THR A 58 32.19 -36.22 18.96
N PHE A 59 31.32 -35.47 19.63
CA PHE A 59 31.64 -34.20 20.29
C PHE A 59 31.56 -34.40 21.80
N SER A 60 32.69 -34.19 22.49
CA SER A 60 32.84 -34.37 23.93
C SER A 60 33.49 -33.13 24.57
N TRP A 61 33.19 -32.92 25.85
CA TRP A 61 33.87 -31.96 26.75
C TRP A 61 33.99 -30.51 26.25
N GLY A 62 32.91 -29.91 25.78
CA GLY A 62 32.89 -28.50 25.36
C GLY A 62 33.47 -28.27 23.97
N ALA A 63 33.46 -29.30 23.10
CA ALA A 63 33.85 -29.18 21.71
C ALA A 63 32.85 -28.31 20.93
N ASP A 64 33.19 -27.05 20.76
CA ASP A 64 32.31 -26.01 20.26
C ASP A 64 32.76 -25.51 18.87
N HIS A 65 31.81 -25.03 18.06
CA HIS A 65 32.10 -24.37 16.77
C HIS A 65 32.86 -25.22 15.74
N ASN A 66 32.77 -26.56 15.79
CA ASN A 66 33.38 -27.42 14.77
C ASN A 66 32.47 -27.57 13.54
N LEU A 67 33.05 -27.57 12.35
CA LEU A 67 32.35 -27.69 11.07
C LEU A 67 32.56 -29.07 10.44
N LEU A 68 31.48 -29.78 10.14
CA LEU A 68 31.45 -30.92 9.22
C LEU A 68 30.82 -30.45 7.91
N ASN A 69 31.55 -30.55 6.81
CA ASN A 69 31.10 -30.11 5.49
C ASN A 69 31.28 -31.26 4.47
N ASP A 70 30.26 -31.62 3.71
CA ASP A 70 30.31 -32.76 2.76
C ASP A 70 30.82 -34.05 3.42
N VAL A 71 30.30 -34.35 4.61
CA VAL A 71 30.63 -35.57 5.36
C VAL A 71 29.56 -36.62 5.12
N ASN A 72 30.00 -37.85 4.89
CA ASN A 72 29.11 -38.98 4.67
C ASN A 72 29.34 -40.07 5.72
N PHE A 73 28.24 -40.65 6.20
CA PHE A 73 28.25 -41.75 7.14
C PHE A 73 27.67 -43.00 6.48
N VAL A 74 28.38 -44.11 6.62
CA VAL A 74 28.02 -45.41 6.05
C VAL A 74 28.06 -46.43 7.17
N ASP A 75 26.89 -47.02 7.48
CA ASP A 75 26.75 -48.14 8.41
C ASP A 75 27.41 -47.91 9.80
N SER A 76 27.15 -46.78 10.47
CA SER A 76 27.55 -46.62 11.88
C SER A 76 26.77 -47.60 12.79
N ASP A 77 27.41 -48.20 13.81
CA ASP A 77 26.74 -49.22 14.66
C ASP A 77 25.67 -48.61 15.59
N ASP A 78 25.97 -47.46 16.21
CA ASP A 78 25.09 -46.83 17.21
C ASP A 78 24.54 -45.47 16.75
N TYR A 79 25.42 -44.51 16.38
CA TYR A 79 25.03 -43.17 15.94
C TYR A 79 26.06 -42.57 14.96
N ASP A 80 25.59 -41.94 13.88
CA ASP A 80 26.43 -41.15 12.99
C ASP A 80 27.03 -39.95 13.71
N ILE A 81 26.23 -39.25 14.52
CA ILE A 81 26.66 -38.11 15.33
C ILE A 81 26.30 -38.33 16.79
N TYR A 82 27.31 -38.22 17.67
CA TYR A 82 27.16 -38.46 19.09
C TYR A 82 27.71 -37.29 19.93
N HIS A 83 26.88 -36.63 20.74
CA HIS A 83 27.33 -35.69 21.76
C HIS A 83 27.44 -36.40 23.11
N ALA A 84 28.67 -36.71 23.52
CA ALA A 84 28.95 -37.50 24.71
C ALA A 84 28.50 -36.83 26.02
N GLY A 85 28.19 -37.65 27.03
CA GLY A 85 27.77 -37.19 28.36
C GLY A 85 28.84 -36.41 29.14
N CYS A 86 28.42 -35.75 30.22
CA CYS A 86 29.27 -34.87 31.02
C CYS A 86 30.47 -35.58 31.65
N GLY A 87 31.62 -34.89 31.67
CA GLY A 87 32.77 -35.27 32.48
C GLY A 87 32.51 -35.07 33.98
N ALA A 88 33.42 -35.57 34.83
CA ALA A 88 33.28 -35.53 36.30
C ALA A 88 33.20 -34.11 36.92
N ASN A 89 33.54 -33.07 36.15
CA ASN A 89 33.50 -31.66 36.57
C ASN A 89 32.16 -30.97 36.30
N GLY A 90 31.21 -31.64 35.63
CA GLY A 90 29.90 -31.07 35.30
C GLY A 90 29.86 -30.27 34.00
N ASP A 91 30.99 -30.13 33.29
CA ASP A 91 31.04 -29.60 31.93
C ASP A 91 30.54 -30.68 30.95
N CYS A 92 29.54 -30.32 30.14
CA CYS A 92 28.74 -31.23 29.31
C CYS A 92 28.65 -30.73 27.87
N GLY A 93 28.69 -31.65 26.90
CA GLY A 93 28.23 -31.39 25.53
C GLY A 93 29.18 -30.53 24.69
N GLY A 94 28.80 -30.32 23.43
CA GLY A 94 29.45 -29.42 22.47
C GLY A 94 28.40 -28.50 21.85
N TRP A 95 28.75 -27.24 21.64
CA TRP A 95 27.85 -26.14 21.32
C TRP A 95 28.17 -25.51 19.95
N ASP A 96 27.11 -25.11 19.23
CA ASP A 96 27.21 -24.47 17.91
C ASP A 96 28.12 -25.21 16.92
N ASN A 97 28.10 -26.54 16.94
CA ASN A 97 28.74 -27.32 15.88
C ASN A 97 27.89 -27.25 14.60
N TYR A 98 28.54 -27.22 13.44
CA TYR A 98 27.90 -26.92 12.15
C TYR A 98 27.97 -28.11 11.20
N LEU A 99 26.85 -28.40 10.54
CA LEU A 99 26.77 -29.32 9.42
C LEU A 99 26.45 -28.57 8.14
N VAL A 100 27.24 -28.77 7.09
CA VAL A 100 26.99 -28.26 5.73
C VAL A 100 27.05 -29.46 4.79
N ASP A 101 26.08 -29.60 3.87
CA ASP A 101 26.03 -30.68 2.88
C ASP A 101 26.31 -32.10 3.44
N THR A 102 25.98 -32.32 4.71
CA THR A 102 26.32 -33.54 5.46
C THR A 102 25.05 -34.35 5.72
N THR A 103 25.03 -35.58 5.22
CA THR A 103 23.89 -36.48 5.39
C THR A 103 24.16 -37.48 6.51
N PHE A 104 23.26 -37.56 7.49
CA PHE A 104 23.33 -38.50 8.62
C PHE A 104 21.96 -39.13 8.89
N GLY A 105 21.94 -40.35 9.41
CA GLY A 105 20.75 -41.15 9.67
C GLY A 105 20.30 -41.15 11.13
N ASP A 106 21.24 -41.15 12.08
CA ASP A 106 20.95 -41.20 13.51
C ASP A 106 21.88 -40.30 14.34
N ILE A 107 21.30 -39.71 15.39
CA ILE A 107 21.95 -38.71 16.21
C ILE A 107 21.57 -38.89 17.68
N SER A 108 22.51 -38.61 18.58
CA SER A 108 22.22 -38.48 20.02
C SER A 108 22.87 -37.24 20.62
N LEU A 109 22.03 -36.34 21.12
CA LEU A 109 22.32 -35.11 21.84
C LEU A 109 21.93 -35.23 23.31
N ASN A 110 22.80 -34.73 24.18
CA ASN A 110 22.44 -34.48 25.57
C ASN A 110 21.83 -33.08 25.75
N SER A 111 21.23 -32.83 26.91
CA SER A 111 20.52 -31.58 27.25
C SER A 111 21.38 -30.31 27.22
N ALA A 112 22.71 -30.44 27.14
CA ALA A 112 23.66 -29.33 27.11
C ALA A 112 24.32 -29.13 25.73
N SER A 113 23.89 -29.84 24.68
CA SER A 113 24.51 -29.78 23.35
C SER A 113 23.63 -29.06 22.33
N ARG A 114 24.27 -28.48 21.31
CA ARG A 114 23.60 -27.87 20.15
C ARG A 114 24.35 -28.16 18.86
N LEU A 115 23.58 -28.49 17.82
CA LEU A 115 24.04 -28.74 16.46
C LEU A 115 23.19 -27.93 15.49
N LEU A 116 23.84 -27.27 14.53
CA LEU A 116 23.22 -26.41 13.54
C LEU A 116 23.44 -27.01 12.15
N VAL A 117 22.36 -27.25 11.41
CA VAL A 117 22.42 -27.63 10.01
C VAL A 117 22.28 -26.37 9.18
N LYS A 118 23.26 -26.14 8.31
CA LYS A 118 23.31 -24.99 7.42
C LYS A 118 23.17 -25.41 5.97
N GLU A 119 22.45 -24.60 5.21
CA GLU A 119 22.27 -24.75 3.77
C GLU A 119 22.79 -23.50 3.05
N LEU A 120 23.26 -23.67 1.82
CA LEU A 120 23.71 -22.57 0.97
C LEU A 120 22.50 -21.75 0.51
N LEU A 121 22.56 -20.42 0.66
CA LEU A 121 21.65 -19.47 0.03
C LEU A 121 22.31 -18.91 -1.23
N GLU A 122 21.73 -19.22 -2.38
CA GLU A 122 22.06 -18.52 -3.61
C GLU A 122 21.35 -17.17 -3.65
N THR A 123 21.95 -16.18 -4.29
CA THR A 123 21.30 -14.89 -4.56
C THR A 123 21.32 -14.63 -6.05
N ASP A 124 20.15 -14.38 -6.62
CA ASP A 124 19.99 -14.08 -8.04
C ASP A 124 19.31 -12.71 -8.17
N VAL A 125 20.11 -11.64 -8.08
CA VAL A 125 19.62 -10.26 -8.16
C VAL A 125 19.91 -9.67 -9.54
N THR A 126 18.89 -9.64 -10.38
CA THR A 126 18.99 -9.18 -11.78
C THR A 126 18.30 -7.86 -12.00
N ASP A 127 18.52 -7.25 -13.16
CA ASP A 127 17.74 -6.11 -13.62
C ASP A 127 16.32 -6.54 -14.06
N ASN A 128 15.52 -5.58 -14.50
CA ASN A 128 14.17 -5.86 -15.01
C ASN A 128 14.18 -6.31 -16.48
N GLY A 129 15.36 -6.63 -17.02
CA GLY A 129 15.59 -7.10 -18.39
C GLY A 129 15.84 -5.97 -19.37
N THR A 130 16.91 -6.07 -20.15
CA THR A 130 17.14 -5.19 -21.29
C THR A 130 16.43 -5.71 -22.54
N TYR A 131 15.72 -4.81 -23.21
CA TYR A 131 14.98 -5.12 -24.43
C TYR A 131 15.75 -4.63 -25.66
N ALA A 132 15.60 -5.36 -26.76
CA ALA A 132 16.20 -4.97 -28.03
C ALA A 132 15.60 -3.67 -28.61
N TRP A 133 14.33 -3.39 -28.34
CA TRP A 133 13.63 -2.19 -28.78
C TRP A 133 13.51 -1.19 -27.63
N ASN A 134 13.94 0.04 -27.88
CA ASN A 134 14.06 1.11 -26.89
C ASN A 134 13.44 2.39 -27.42
N ARG A 135 12.86 3.19 -26.53
CA ARG A 135 12.57 4.59 -26.85
C ARG A 135 13.80 5.42 -26.51
N ILE A 136 14.28 6.18 -27.47
CA ILE A 136 15.38 7.12 -27.29
C ILE A 136 14.87 8.45 -26.77
N ASN A 137 15.68 9.14 -25.98
CA ASN A 137 15.53 10.56 -25.73
C ASN A 137 16.86 11.28 -25.96
N THR A 138 16.94 12.10 -27.00
CA THR A 138 18.14 12.83 -27.43
C THR A 138 18.60 13.94 -26.48
N THR A 139 17.81 14.25 -25.43
CA THR A 139 18.24 15.17 -24.36
C THR A 139 18.96 14.42 -23.23
N LEU A 140 18.73 13.11 -23.10
CA LEU A 140 19.33 12.25 -22.09
C LEU A 140 20.47 11.38 -22.65
N ASP A 141 20.44 11.10 -23.95
CA ASP A 141 21.45 10.35 -24.69
C ASP A 141 21.76 11.04 -26.02
N ASP A 142 22.79 11.89 -26.02
CA ASP A 142 23.24 12.70 -27.15
C ASP A 142 23.78 11.85 -28.32
N ASP A 143 24.12 10.58 -28.08
CA ASP A 143 24.63 9.64 -29.10
C ASP A 143 23.50 8.98 -29.91
N ARG A 144 22.24 9.38 -29.66
CA ARG A 144 21.06 8.84 -30.33
C ARG A 144 20.34 9.92 -31.13
N LEU A 145 19.52 9.48 -32.09
CA LEU A 145 18.88 10.37 -33.06
C LEU A 145 17.35 10.31 -32.98
N ALA A 146 16.71 11.44 -33.27
CA ALA A 146 15.28 11.53 -33.59
C ALA A 146 15.10 12.28 -34.93
N SER A 147 14.06 11.95 -35.69
CA SER A 147 13.73 12.65 -36.95
C SER A 147 12.96 13.93 -36.67
N SER A 148 12.06 13.87 -35.68
CA SER A 148 11.33 15.01 -35.15
C SER A 148 11.42 15.01 -33.61
N GLY A 149 11.00 16.11 -32.97
CA GLY A 149 11.02 16.26 -31.51
C GLY A 149 12.35 15.90 -30.83
N VAL A 150 12.30 15.07 -29.79
CA VAL A 150 13.47 14.61 -29.03
C VAL A 150 13.51 13.10 -28.82
N ASN A 151 12.46 12.36 -29.18
CA ASN A 151 12.39 10.91 -28.98
C ASN A 151 12.23 10.16 -30.30
N SER A 152 12.66 8.91 -30.32
CA SER A 152 12.36 8.00 -31.44
C SER A 152 12.33 6.56 -30.95
N LEU A 153 11.86 5.64 -31.78
CA LEU A 153 12.04 4.21 -31.55
C LEU A 153 13.39 3.77 -32.13
N TRP A 154 14.12 2.95 -31.39
CA TRP A 154 15.42 2.43 -31.80
C TRP A 154 15.57 0.96 -31.42
N LEU A 155 16.24 0.19 -32.28
CA LEU A 155 16.66 -1.16 -31.99
C LEU A 155 18.17 -1.24 -31.76
N GLY A 156 18.55 -1.66 -30.55
CA GLY A 156 19.91 -1.91 -30.09
C GLY A 156 19.92 -2.13 -28.58
N LYS A 157 21.07 -2.49 -28.02
CA LYS A 157 21.26 -2.60 -26.58
C LYS A 157 21.62 -1.24 -26.00
N ALA A 158 20.89 -0.81 -24.97
CA ALA A 158 21.05 0.51 -24.37
C ALA A 158 22.42 0.75 -23.72
N ASP A 159 23.06 -0.31 -23.23
CA ASP A 159 24.36 -0.30 -22.53
C ASP A 159 25.55 0.06 -23.44
N ASN A 160 25.52 -0.38 -24.71
CA ASN A 160 26.69 -0.29 -25.60
C ASN A 160 26.39 0.27 -27.00
N GLY A 161 25.14 0.62 -27.31
CA GLY A 161 24.77 1.26 -28.57
C GLY A 161 24.72 0.32 -29.78
N LYS A 162 24.80 -1.00 -29.59
CA LYS A 162 24.88 -2.00 -30.68
C LYS A 162 23.68 -2.91 -30.68
N TYR A 163 23.23 -3.36 -31.85
CA TYR A 163 22.31 -4.50 -31.92
C TYR A 163 23.10 -5.80 -31.70
N GLY A 164 22.42 -6.85 -31.24
CA GLY A 164 23.06 -8.14 -30.97
C GLY A 164 23.09 -9.09 -32.17
N ASN A 165 23.98 -10.08 -32.09
CA ASN A 165 24.14 -11.13 -33.09
C ASN A 165 23.02 -12.17 -33.00
N GLY A 166 22.65 -12.76 -34.14
CA GLY A 166 21.60 -13.78 -34.25
C GLY A 166 20.23 -13.29 -33.80
N TRP A 167 20.01 -11.98 -33.81
CA TRP A 167 18.78 -11.38 -33.33
C TRP A 167 17.66 -11.59 -34.34
N ASN A 168 16.46 -11.89 -33.84
CA ASN A 168 15.22 -11.82 -34.61
C ASN A 168 14.16 -11.16 -33.74
N GLN A 169 14.20 -9.83 -33.70
CA GLN A 169 13.49 -9.03 -32.72
C GLN A 169 12.34 -8.31 -33.40
N ASN A 170 11.18 -8.27 -32.76
CA ASN A 170 10.00 -7.64 -33.34
C ASN A 170 9.28 -6.74 -32.34
N ILE A 171 8.62 -5.73 -32.87
CA ILE A 171 7.71 -4.87 -32.14
C ILE A 171 6.45 -4.69 -32.97
N SER A 172 5.29 -4.93 -32.37
CA SER A 172 4.01 -4.96 -33.09
C SER A 172 2.93 -4.16 -32.40
N MET A 173 2.00 -3.62 -33.17
CA MET A 173 0.83 -2.93 -32.63
C MET A 173 -0.06 -3.88 -31.81
N THR A 174 -0.58 -3.40 -30.67
CA THR A 174 -1.52 -4.13 -29.81
C THR A 174 -2.98 -3.84 -30.11
N GLU A 175 -3.25 -2.71 -30.76
CA GLU A 175 -4.59 -2.25 -31.13
C GLU A 175 -4.76 -2.17 -32.65
N ASP A 176 -5.98 -2.40 -33.12
CA ASP A 176 -6.33 -2.35 -34.53
C ASP A 176 -6.59 -0.91 -35.01
N VAL A 177 -6.13 -0.59 -36.22
CA VAL A 177 -6.49 0.66 -36.93
C VAL A 177 -7.51 0.32 -38.01
N SER A 178 -8.74 0.78 -37.84
CA SER A 178 -9.82 0.56 -38.82
C SER A 178 -9.63 1.45 -40.06
N LEU A 179 -9.32 0.85 -41.21
CA LEU A 179 -9.19 1.58 -42.47
C LEU A 179 -10.57 1.82 -43.10
N PRO A 180 -10.87 3.04 -43.61
CA PRO A 180 -12.14 3.30 -44.27
C PRO A 180 -12.38 2.41 -45.49
N SER A 181 -13.61 1.93 -45.62
CA SER A 181 -14.08 1.25 -46.84
C SER A 181 -14.41 2.27 -47.93
N GLY A 182 -14.32 1.88 -49.21
CA GLY A 182 -14.60 2.78 -50.34
C GLY A 182 -13.77 2.49 -51.58
N GLY A 183 -13.85 3.41 -52.55
CA GLY A 183 -13.06 3.41 -53.77
C GLY A 183 -11.66 4.00 -53.57
N ASP A 184 -11.01 4.38 -54.67
CA ASP A 184 -9.64 4.91 -54.66
C ASP A 184 -9.48 6.20 -53.85
N GLU A 185 -10.57 6.95 -53.69
CA GLU A 185 -10.63 8.14 -52.86
C GLU A 185 -10.33 7.84 -51.38
N GLU A 186 -10.56 6.61 -50.90
CA GLU A 186 -10.26 6.22 -49.52
C GLU A 186 -8.92 5.49 -49.34
N ASN A 187 -8.08 5.44 -50.38
CA ASN A 187 -6.74 4.87 -50.25
C ASN A 187 -5.94 5.54 -49.13
N ARG A 188 -5.21 4.72 -48.37
CA ARG A 188 -4.32 5.16 -47.28
C ARG A 188 -2.87 4.80 -47.60
N PHE A 189 -1.95 5.67 -47.19
CA PHE A 189 -0.53 5.37 -47.14
C PHE A 189 -0.09 5.24 -45.68
N LEU A 190 0.76 4.24 -45.42
CA LEU A 190 1.67 4.28 -44.28
C LEU A 190 2.92 5.05 -44.70
N GLU A 191 3.30 6.04 -43.91
CA GLU A 191 4.56 6.79 -44.02
C GLU A 191 5.33 6.57 -42.71
N ILE A 192 6.63 6.28 -42.81
CA ILE A 192 7.55 6.23 -41.66
C ILE A 192 8.80 7.04 -41.95
N LYS A 193 9.39 7.62 -40.90
CA LYS A 193 10.78 8.05 -40.90
C LYS A 193 11.64 6.91 -40.40
N THR A 194 12.72 6.64 -41.09
CA THR A 194 13.64 5.58 -40.67
C THR A 194 15.08 5.94 -40.98
N TRP A 195 15.98 5.60 -40.07
CA TRP A 195 17.42 5.68 -40.22
C TRP A 195 18.02 4.36 -39.73
N TYR A 196 19.02 3.84 -40.44
CA TYR A 196 19.66 2.58 -40.10
C TYR A 196 21.11 2.57 -40.56
N VAL A 197 21.92 1.91 -39.75
CA VAL A 197 23.29 1.50 -40.04
C VAL A 197 23.41 0.04 -39.60
N THR A 198 23.44 -0.86 -40.57
CA THR A 198 23.48 -2.32 -40.39
C THR A 198 24.48 -2.95 -41.34
N GLU A 199 24.79 -4.24 -41.15
CA GLU A 199 25.59 -4.99 -42.11
C GLU A 199 24.85 -5.16 -43.45
N GLU A 200 25.41 -4.56 -44.51
CA GLU A 200 24.81 -4.50 -45.84
C GLU A 200 24.60 -5.91 -46.43
N GLY A 201 23.35 -6.24 -46.74
CA GLY A 201 22.96 -7.51 -47.35
C GLY A 201 22.88 -8.68 -46.36
N TYR A 202 23.15 -8.48 -45.07
CA TYR A 202 23.05 -9.53 -44.04
C TYR A 202 22.05 -9.14 -42.96
N ASP A 203 22.16 -7.92 -42.42
CA ASP A 203 21.32 -7.47 -41.31
C ASP A 203 20.32 -6.41 -41.78
N GLY A 204 19.09 -6.45 -41.28
CA GLY A 204 18.13 -5.42 -41.67
C GLY A 204 16.75 -5.46 -41.05
N GLY A 205 16.05 -4.34 -41.26
CA GLY A 205 14.70 -4.08 -40.78
C GLY A 205 13.62 -4.32 -41.84
N ARG A 206 12.45 -4.81 -41.42
CA ARG A 206 11.28 -5.06 -42.27
C ARG A 206 9.99 -4.57 -41.64
N VAL A 207 9.04 -4.17 -42.49
CA VAL A 207 7.71 -3.72 -42.08
C VAL A 207 6.66 -4.76 -42.50
N TYR A 208 5.83 -5.14 -41.55
CA TYR A 208 4.76 -6.12 -41.73
C TYR A 208 3.40 -5.52 -41.40
N ILE A 209 2.36 -6.10 -42.00
CA ILE A 209 0.96 -5.77 -41.75
C ILE A 209 0.17 -7.04 -41.44
N SER A 210 -0.79 -6.92 -40.52
CA SER A 210 -1.78 -7.95 -40.22
C SER A 210 -3.18 -7.38 -40.45
N SER A 211 -4.12 -8.23 -40.91
CA SER A 211 -5.56 -7.92 -41.03
C SER A 211 -6.42 -8.90 -40.21
N ASN A 212 -5.82 -9.54 -39.21
CA ASN A 212 -6.46 -10.54 -38.35
C ASN A 212 -5.94 -10.46 -36.90
N SER A 213 -5.87 -9.23 -36.39
CA SER A 213 -5.47 -8.90 -35.02
C SER A 213 -4.12 -9.49 -34.61
N GLY A 214 -3.16 -9.55 -35.55
CA GLY A 214 -1.79 -10.02 -35.29
C GLY A 214 -1.60 -11.54 -35.39
N SER A 215 -2.64 -12.31 -35.74
CA SER A 215 -2.53 -13.78 -35.85
C SER A 215 -1.61 -14.23 -36.99
N THR A 216 -1.61 -13.49 -38.11
CA THR A 216 -0.68 -13.68 -39.23
C THR A 216 -0.18 -12.35 -39.76
N TRP A 217 1.04 -12.35 -40.30
CA TRP A 217 1.72 -11.15 -40.78
C TRP A 217 2.15 -11.31 -42.24
N SER A 218 1.96 -10.25 -43.05
CA SER A 218 2.41 -10.17 -44.44
C SER A 218 3.44 -9.07 -44.61
N LEU A 219 4.51 -9.33 -45.37
CA LEU A 219 5.54 -8.33 -45.66
C LEU A 219 4.93 -7.16 -46.46
N LEU A 220 5.13 -5.95 -45.98
CA LEU A 220 4.71 -4.73 -46.65
C LEU A 220 5.92 -4.14 -47.39
N THR A 221 5.83 -3.99 -48.71
CA THR A 221 6.92 -3.45 -49.54
C THR A 221 6.76 -1.95 -49.72
N PRO A 222 7.81 -1.14 -49.46
CA PRO A 222 7.73 0.30 -49.66
C PRO A 222 7.68 0.65 -51.16
N ILE A 223 7.08 1.80 -51.48
CA ILE A 223 7.08 2.36 -52.83
C ILE A 223 8.54 2.65 -53.21
N GLY A 224 9.02 1.99 -54.26
CA GLY A 224 10.43 2.03 -54.68
C GLY A 224 11.24 0.78 -54.29
N GLY A 225 10.69 -0.11 -53.46
CA GLY A 225 11.35 -1.33 -53.01
C GLY A 225 12.22 -1.13 -51.76
N TYR A 226 12.58 -2.27 -51.15
CA TYR A 226 13.63 -2.35 -50.12
C TYR A 226 15.02 -2.18 -50.75
N ASP A 227 16.07 -2.05 -49.93
CA ASP A 227 17.42 -1.79 -50.42
C ASP A 227 18.03 -3.03 -51.07
N ASP A 228 17.95 -4.20 -50.40
CA ASP A 228 18.29 -5.51 -50.97
C ASP A 228 17.56 -6.65 -50.22
N ASN A 229 17.75 -7.90 -50.67
CA ASN A 229 17.43 -9.10 -49.89
C ASN A 229 18.59 -9.44 -48.96
N LEU A 230 18.29 -10.06 -47.80
CA LEU A 230 19.33 -10.54 -46.88
C LEU A 230 19.94 -11.86 -47.40
N ASP A 231 21.21 -12.16 -47.11
CA ASP A 231 21.91 -13.37 -47.59
C ASP A 231 22.26 -14.33 -46.43
N ASN A 232 21.27 -14.57 -45.56
CA ASN A 232 21.39 -15.41 -44.38
C ASN A 232 20.02 -16.03 -43.98
N GLU A 233 19.97 -16.65 -42.80
CA GLU A 233 18.75 -17.28 -42.25
C GLU A 233 17.58 -16.30 -42.05
N CYS A 234 17.86 -14.99 -42.08
CA CYS A 234 16.85 -13.95 -42.02
C CYS A 234 16.11 -13.73 -43.34
N ASN A 235 16.52 -14.30 -44.48
CA ASN A 235 15.86 -14.09 -45.78
C ASN A 235 14.78 -15.13 -46.10
N TYR A 236 13.60 -14.98 -45.50
CA TYR A 236 12.50 -15.93 -45.67
C TYR A 236 11.35 -15.42 -46.56
N ASP A 237 11.15 -14.12 -46.73
CA ASP A 237 9.98 -13.58 -47.47
C ASP A 237 10.22 -12.30 -48.31
N GLY A 238 11.46 -11.81 -48.43
CA GLY A 238 11.82 -10.72 -49.34
C GLY A 238 12.83 -9.71 -48.80
N GLY A 239 12.81 -8.52 -49.39
CA GLY A 239 13.78 -7.45 -49.13
C GLY A 239 13.71 -6.84 -47.72
N ALA A 240 14.76 -6.12 -47.34
CA ALA A 240 14.90 -5.44 -46.06
C ALA A 240 15.58 -4.05 -46.21
N PHE A 241 15.42 -3.22 -45.18
CA PHE A 241 16.25 -2.03 -44.98
C PHE A 241 17.60 -2.49 -44.43
N THR A 242 18.67 -2.37 -45.22
CA THR A 242 20.00 -2.92 -44.90
C THR A 242 21.12 -1.99 -45.38
N GLY A 243 22.28 -2.03 -44.72
CA GLY A 243 23.41 -1.16 -44.98
C GLY A 243 23.31 0.18 -44.26
N ASP A 244 23.84 1.25 -44.88
CA ASP A 244 23.81 2.61 -44.34
C ASP A 244 22.89 3.52 -45.17
N SER A 245 21.81 3.98 -44.55
CA SER A 245 20.83 4.90 -45.13
C SER A 245 21.33 6.34 -45.32
N SER A 246 22.52 6.70 -44.80
CA SER A 246 23.14 8.03 -44.86
C SER A 246 22.28 9.16 -44.26
N GLY A 247 21.47 8.83 -43.25
CA GLY A 247 20.57 9.74 -42.54
C GLY A 247 19.09 9.36 -42.67
N TRP A 248 18.21 10.13 -42.02
CA TRP A 248 16.77 9.86 -41.99
C TRP A 248 16.12 9.86 -43.39
N GLN A 249 15.44 8.77 -43.71
CA GLN A 249 14.68 8.56 -44.93
C GLN A 249 13.18 8.55 -44.64
N THR A 250 12.37 9.02 -45.61
CA THR A 250 10.91 8.81 -45.58
C THR A 250 10.55 7.63 -46.47
N LYS A 251 9.97 6.58 -45.90
CA LYS A 251 9.50 5.40 -46.65
C LYS A 251 7.97 5.36 -46.62
N LYS A 252 7.35 5.09 -47.77
CA LYS A 252 5.89 5.04 -47.96
C LYS A 252 5.44 3.67 -48.40
N PHE A 253 4.30 3.22 -47.91
CA PHE A 253 3.72 1.92 -48.24
C PHE A 253 2.25 2.08 -48.63
N ASN A 254 1.84 1.38 -49.69
CA ASN A 254 0.47 1.43 -50.19
C ASN A 254 -0.43 0.47 -49.43
N LEU A 255 -1.43 0.99 -48.71
CA LEU A 255 -2.39 0.19 -47.94
C LEU A 255 -3.71 -0.07 -48.68
N SER A 256 -3.80 0.28 -49.97
CA SER A 256 -5.05 0.19 -50.75
C SER A 256 -5.67 -1.22 -50.78
N ALA A 257 -4.87 -2.27 -50.61
CA ALA A 257 -5.35 -3.66 -50.55
C ALA A 257 -6.14 -3.99 -49.27
N TYR A 258 -6.02 -3.15 -48.23
CA TYR A 258 -6.60 -3.36 -46.90
C TYR A 258 -7.77 -2.41 -46.59
N ARG A 259 -8.35 -1.76 -47.60
CA ARG A 259 -9.51 -0.86 -47.39
C ARG A 259 -10.67 -1.60 -46.74
N GLY A 260 -11.23 -1.03 -45.68
CA GLY A 260 -12.32 -1.64 -44.91
C GLY A 260 -11.86 -2.70 -43.91
N GLU A 261 -10.57 -3.02 -43.84
CA GLU A 261 -10.01 -3.97 -42.87
C GLU A 261 -9.57 -3.26 -41.59
N GLU A 262 -9.47 -4.03 -40.52
CA GLU A 262 -8.80 -3.67 -39.27
C GLU A 262 -7.35 -4.15 -39.34
N ILE A 263 -6.39 -3.23 -39.26
CA ILE A 263 -4.98 -3.56 -39.47
C ILE A 263 -4.10 -3.32 -38.25
N ARG A 264 -2.98 -4.07 -38.19
CA ARG A 264 -1.87 -3.83 -37.27
C ARG A 264 -0.55 -3.79 -38.02
N LEU A 265 0.41 -3.02 -37.52
CA LEU A 265 1.77 -2.94 -38.06
C LEU A 265 2.76 -3.67 -37.15
N LYS A 266 3.82 -4.21 -37.74
CA LYS A 266 4.95 -4.80 -37.03
C LYS A 266 6.26 -4.41 -37.68
N PHE A 267 7.21 -3.99 -36.88
CA PHE A 267 8.60 -3.81 -37.29
C PHE A 267 9.40 -5.01 -36.79
N ASN A 268 10.22 -5.57 -37.66
CA ASN A 268 11.06 -6.71 -37.34
C ASN A 268 12.48 -6.45 -37.82
N PHE A 269 13.44 -6.70 -36.95
CA PHE A 269 14.85 -6.64 -37.26
C PHE A 269 15.45 -8.03 -37.12
N CYS A 270 16.32 -8.39 -38.07
CA CYS A 270 17.03 -9.64 -38.02
C CYS A 270 18.52 -9.44 -38.34
N SER A 271 19.39 -10.15 -37.62
CA SER A 271 20.84 -10.18 -37.83
C SER A 271 21.40 -11.59 -37.86
N ASP A 272 22.56 -11.78 -38.51
CA ASP A 272 23.30 -13.03 -38.46
C ASP A 272 24.21 -13.16 -37.22
N ASP A 273 24.89 -14.32 -37.10
CA ASP A 273 25.76 -14.64 -35.97
C ASP A 273 27.12 -13.89 -36.00
N SER A 274 27.36 -13.08 -37.02
CA SER A 274 28.64 -12.39 -37.24
C SER A 274 28.62 -10.93 -36.72
N ILE A 275 29.77 -10.25 -36.75
CA ILE A 275 29.94 -8.93 -36.10
C ILE A 275 30.21 -7.86 -37.16
N ASN A 276 29.34 -6.85 -37.28
CA ASN A 276 29.67 -5.51 -37.83
C ASN A 276 28.55 -4.45 -37.60
N PRO A 277 28.80 -3.13 -37.76
CA PRO A 277 28.98 -2.18 -36.65
C PRO A 277 27.77 -1.27 -36.30
N GLU A 278 28.05 -0.35 -35.36
CA GLU A 278 27.19 0.58 -34.60
C GLU A 278 26.11 1.35 -35.39
N GLY A 279 24.93 1.47 -34.77
CA GLY A 279 23.83 2.35 -35.20
C GLY A 279 22.46 1.69 -35.09
N GLY A 280 22.30 0.43 -35.52
CA GLY A 280 21.02 -0.28 -35.40
C GLY A 280 19.92 0.32 -36.29
N TRP A 281 18.66 0.20 -35.88
CA TRP A 281 17.52 0.64 -36.69
C TRP A 281 16.62 1.60 -35.92
N TYR A 282 16.47 2.82 -36.45
CA TYR A 282 15.63 3.87 -35.92
C TYR A 282 14.34 4.02 -36.74
N ILE A 283 13.25 4.28 -36.04
CA ILE A 283 11.92 4.51 -36.60
C ILE A 283 11.31 5.71 -35.87
N ASP A 284 10.70 6.60 -36.62
CA ASP A 284 10.05 7.80 -36.11
C ASP A 284 8.88 8.20 -37.04
N ASP A 285 8.03 9.13 -36.60
CA ASP A 285 6.91 9.72 -37.34
C ASP A 285 6.06 8.68 -38.10
N VAL A 286 5.58 7.63 -37.41
CA VAL A 286 4.73 6.58 -38.00
C VAL A 286 3.34 7.12 -38.26
N LYS A 287 2.95 7.24 -39.53
CA LYS A 287 1.73 7.94 -39.94
C LYS A 287 0.92 7.16 -40.95
N ILE A 288 -0.38 6.96 -40.68
CA ILE A 288 -1.34 6.49 -41.68
C ILE A 288 -2.20 7.67 -42.10
N HIS A 289 -2.15 8.03 -43.38
CA HIS A 289 -2.87 9.19 -43.90
C HIS A 289 -3.56 8.91 -45.23
N LYS A 290 -4.51 9.77 -45.60
CA LYS A 290 -5.20 9.70 -46.89
C LYS A 290 -4.24 9.93 -48.04
N ALA A 291 -4.30 9.08 -49.06
CA ALA A 291 -3.37 9.09 -50.18
C ALA A 291 -3.46 10.39 -51.01
N SER A 292 -4.67 10.94 -51.15
CA SER A 292 -4.94 12.19 -51.86
C SER A 292 -4.75 13.45 -51.01
N ASP A 293 -4.69 13.32 -49.68
CA ASP A 293 -4.56 14.44 -48.73
C ASP A 293 -3.83 14.01 -47.45
N ALA A 294 -2.53 14.34 -47.37
CA ALA A 294 -1.70 13.97 -46.22
C ALA A 294 -2.03 14.71 -44.91
N THR A 295 -2.94 15.69 -44.94
CA THR A 295 -3.44 16.35 -43.73
C THR A 295 -4.57 15.55 -43.06
N ASN A 296 -5.21 14.64 -43.79
CA ASN A 296 -6.16 13.69 -43.24
C ASN A 296 -5.41 12.48 -42.68
N VAL A 297 -5.12 12.55 -41.38
CA VAL A 297 -4.35 11.55 -40.63
C VAL A 297 -5.31 10.64 -39.86
N LEU A 298 -5.20 9.34 -40.10
CA LEU A 298 -5.99 8.31 -39.43
C LEU A 298 -5.28 7.78 -38.18
N TYR A 299 -3.95 7.66 -38.23
CA TYR A 299 -3.10 7.20 -37.14
C TYR A 299 -1.77 7.95 -37.18
N PHE A 300 -1.23 8.28 -36.00
CA PHE A 300 0.07 8.93 -35.85
C PHE A 300 0.74 8.51 -34.54
N ASP A 301 2.02 8.18 -34.61
CA ASP A 301 2.89 7.97 -33.45
C ASP A 301 4.31 8.45 -33.79
N ASP A 302 4.76 9.48 -33.09
CA ASP A 302 6.10 10.08 -33.17
C ASP A 302 7.00 9.63 -32.00
N PHE A 303 6.53 8.70 -31.16
CA PHE A 303 7.25 8.21 -29.99
C PHE A 303 7.66 9.29 -28.97
N GLU A 304 7.06 10.49 -28.99
CA GLU A 304 7.39 11.63 -28.11
C GLU A 304 6.86 11.52 -26.66
N ARG A 305 6.52 10.30 -26.25
CA ARG A 305 6.07 10.01 -24.88
C ARG A 305 7.24 10.21 -23.89
N MET A 306 6.95 10.56 -22.63
CA MET A 306 7.98 10.82 -21.59
C MET A 306 8.80 9.59 -21.20
N GLY A 307 10.13 9.75 -21.20
CA GLY A 307 11.17 8.84 -20.70
C GLY A 307 12.07 8.21 -21.79
N GLN A 308 12.98 7.31 -21.42
CA GLN A 308 13.84 6.59 -22.38
C GLN A 308 14.04 5.12 -22.01
N ASN A 309 14.72 4.37 -22.88
CA ASN A 309 14.97 2.92 -22.79
C ASN A 309 13.68 2.10 -22.86
N TRP A 310 13.69 0.92 -22.24
CA TRP A 310 12.52 0.07 -22.18
C TRP A 310 11.52 0.58 -21.15
N ILE A 311 10.45 1.14 -21.71
CA ILE A 311 9.27 1.69 -21.07
C ILE A 311 8.07 1.14 -21.83
N ASN A 312 6.88 1.18 -21.23
CA ASN A 312 5.66 0.84 -21.94
C ASN A 312 5.50 1.74 -23.19
N LEU A 313 5.69 1.16 -24.38
CA LEU A 313 5.64 1.86 -25.66
C LEU A 313 4.20 2.18 -26.11
N GLY A 314 3.21 2.01 -25.23
CA GLY A 314 1.80 2.29 -25.48
C GLY A 314 1.18 1.19 -26.33
N ASN A 315 0.83 1.54 -27.56
CA ASN A 315 0.16 0.62 -28.48
C ASN A 315 1.12 -0.33 -29.20
N TRP A 316 2.35 -0.48 -28.70
CA TRP A 316 3.40 -1.32 -29.26
C TRP A 316 3.89 -2.31 -28.24
N ASP A 317 4.02 -3.58 -28.64
CA ASP A 317 4.40 -4.70 -27.80
C ASP A 317 5.66 -5.39 -28.29
N THR A 318 6.56 -5.67 -27.35
CA THR A 318 7.83 -6.36 -27.49
C THR A 318 7.85 -7.72 -26.77
N SER A 319 6.74 -8.16 -26.17
CA SER A 319 6.64 -9.32 -25.27
C SER A 319 7.05 -10.66 -25.90
N ASN A 320 7.05 -10.74 -27.24
CA ASN A 320 7.49 -11.91 -27.99
C ASN A 320 9.02 -11.96 -28.21
N ASN A 321 9.78 -11.04 -27.63
CA ASN A 321 11.24 -11.02 -27.68
C ASN A 321 11.83 -11.64 -26.39
N PRO A 322 12.90 -12.44 -26.49
CA PRO A 322 13.62 -12.92 -25.32
C PRO A 322 14.29 -11.75 -24.58
N TYR A 323 14.27 -11.83 -23.24
CA TYR A 323 14.87 -10.87 -22.32
C TYR A 323 16.32 -11.24 -22.05
N SER A 324 17.22 -10.26 -22.00
CA SER A 324 18.52 -10.44 -21.34
C SER A 324 18.38 -9.86 -19.94
N TYR A 325 18.63 -10.67 -18.93
CA TYR A 325 18.69 -10.21 -17.54
C TYR A 325 20.15 -10.18 -17.13
N ASP A 326 20.62 -9.02 -16.73
CA ASP A 326 21.99 -8.84 -16.28
C ASP A 326 22.00 -8.74 -14.74
N GLY A 327 23.06 -9.25 -14.13
CA GLY A 327 23.28 -9.15 -12.69
C GLY A 327 23.41 -7.69 -12.26
N VAL A 328 22.82 -7.36 -11.11
CA VAL A 328 22.85 -5.98 -10.59
C VAL A 328 23.79 -5.89 -9.41
N ASN A 329 24.83 -5.06 -9.59
CA ASN A 329 25.75 -4.74 -8.51
C ASN A 329 25.14 -3.77 -7.50
N ASN A 330 25.72 -3.73 -6.30
CA ASN A 330 25.43 -2.75 -5.27
C ASN A 330 24.01 -2.76 -4.70
N VAL A 331 23.32 -3.91 -4.71
CA VAL A 331 22.05 -4.11 -3.99
C VAL A 331 22.32 -4.44 -2.52
N GLU A 332 21.56 -3.83 -1.63
CA GLU A 332 21.60 -4.06 -0.20
C GLU A 332 20.79 -5.34 0.12
N VAL A 333 21.45 -6.28 0.79
CA VAL A 333 20.89 -7.56 1.23
C VAL A 333 20.90 -7.61 2.75
N ILE A 334 19.85 -8.19 3.33
CA ILE A 334 19.84 -8.63 4.72
C ILE A 334 19.35 -10.07 4.76
N ILE A 335 20.05 -10.91 5.50
CA ILE A 335 19.67 -12.30 5.78
C ILE A 335 19.85 -12.53 7.28
N VAL A 336 18.78 -13.02 7.92
CA VAL A 336 18.74 -13.31 9.35
C VAL A 336 18.07 -14.67 9.52
N ASP A 337 18.70 -15.57 10.27
CA ASP A 337 18.06 -16.81 10.70
C ASP A 337 17.64 -16.71 12.19
N GLU A 338 16.62 -17.47 12.59
CA GLU A 338 16.13 -17.49 13.99
C GLU A 338 17.03 -18.31 14.93
N SER A 339 18.29 -18.57 14.56
CA SER A 339 19.21 -19.28 15.44
C SER A 339 19.66 -18.43 16.65
N ASN A 340 19.30 -17.14 16.70
CA ASN A 340 19.54 -16.24 17.83
C ASN A 340 18.24 -15.52 18.25
N GLY A 341 18.17 -15.04 19.50
CA GLY A 341 16.98 -14.35 20.04
C GLY A 341 16.79 -12.92 19.52
N GLU A 342 17.66 -12.45 18.61
CA GLU A 342 17.64 -11.06 18.13
C GLU A 342 16.49 -10.80 17.17
N SER A 343 16.23 -11.72 16.24
CA SER A 343 15.08 -11.63 15.32
C SER A 343 13.77 -11.43 16.11
N LEU A 344 13.68 -12.06 17.29
CA LEU A 344 12.53 -11.93 18.19
C LEU A 344 12.51 -10.60 18.94
N LEU A 345 13.67 -9.98 19.22
CA LEU A 345 13.83 -8.79 20.06
C LEU A 345 14.09 -7.48 19.30
N ASN A 346 14.07 -7.51 17.96
CA ASN A 346 14.24 -6.34 17.10
C ASN A 346 12.95 -6.04 16.33
N SER A 347 12.35 -4.87 16.60
CA SER A 347 11.10 -4.44 15.97
C SER A 347 11.22 -4.16 14.47
N THR A 348 12.44 -4.02 13.94
CA THR A 348 12.70 -3.93 12.50
C THR A 348 12.39 -5.26 11.81
N TYR A 349 12.61 -6.38 12.51
CA TYR A 349 12.48 -7.75 11.98
C TYR A 349 11.19 -8.44 12.43
N ASN A 350 10.77 -8.22 13.68
CA ASN A 350 9.57 -8.81 14.25
C ASN A 350 8.56 -7.74 14.65
N SER A 351 7.60 -7.49 13.75
CA SER A 351 6.51 -6.55 14.00
C SER A 351 5.56 -6.99 15.13
N ASN A 352 5.66 -8.23 15.62
CA ASN A 352 4.87 -8.71 16.75
C ASN A 352 5.51 -8.37 18.10
N LEU A 353 6.78 -7.94 18.14
CA LEU A 353 7.39 -7.37 19.34
C LEU A 353 6.81 -5.98 19.58
N VAL A 354 6.12 -5.80 20.70
CA VAL A 354 5.37 -4.57 20.99
C VAL A 354 6.01 -3.70 22.07
N ASN A 355 6.77 -4.31 22.99
CA ASN A 355 7.61 -3.59 23.94
C ASN A 355 8.90 -4.37 24.20
N HIS A 356 10.02 -3.67 24.34
CA HIS A 356 11.28 -4.23 24.79
C HIS A 356 12.06 -3.21 25.63
N TRP A 357 12.06 -3.44 26.95
CA TRP A 357 12.68 -2.62 27.97
C TRP A 357 13.98 -3.27 28.42
N LYS A 358 15.10 -2.70 27.96
CA LYS A 358 16.44 -3.23 28.25
C LYS A 358 16.93 -2.87 29.65
N PHE A 359 16.46 -1.74 30.18
CA PHE A 359 16.90 -1.17 31.47
C PHE A 359 18.40 -0.84 31.56
N ASP A 360 19.04 -0.57 30.42
CA ASP A 360 20.47 -0.26 30.31
C ASP A 360 20.84 1.21 30.60
N GLU A 361 19.89 2.03 31.07
CA GLU A 361 20.11 3.46 31.32
C GLU A 361 20.84 3.72 32.65
N GLY A 362 22.11 3.30 32.74
CA GLY A 362 22.85 3.08 34.00
C GLY A 362 22.85 4.12 35.15
N SER A 363 22.38 5.37 35.00
CA SER A 363 22.25 6.30 36.14
C SER A 363 21.10 7.33 36.03
N SER A 364 20.06 7.05 35.25
CA SER A 364 18.92 7.96 35.07
C SER A 364 17.74 7.60 36.00
N THR A 365 16.66 8.38 35.97
CA THR A 365 15.35 7.99 36.55
C THR A 365 14.33 7.62 35.46
N THR A 366 14.81 7.35 34.24
CA THR A 366 13.98 7.14 33.05
C THR A 366 14.57 6.04 32.19
N THR A 367 13.77 5.03 31.89
CA THR A 367 14.10 3.98 30.91
C THR A 367 13.31 4.20 29.62
N TYR A 368 13.75 3.60 28.52
CA TYR A 368 13.06 3.70 27.24
C TYR A 368 12.69 2.33 26.67
N ASP A 369 11.47 2.25 26.14
CA ASP A 369 11.09 1.14 25.29
C ASP A 369 11.84 1.24 23.96
N SER A 370 12.66 0.24 23.64
CA SER A 370 13.45 0.22 22.41
C SER A 370 12.61 0.03 21.13
N VAL A 371 11.35 -0.41 21.27
CA VAL A 371 10.42 -0.58 20.14
C VAL A 371 9.76 0.74 19.74
N THR A 372 9.29 1.51 20.73
CA THR A 372 8.46 2.70 20.49
C THR A 372 9.12 4.02 20.88
N ASN A 373 10.29 3.96 21.51
CA ASN A 373 10.98 5.10 22.13
C ASN A 373 10.15 5.78 23.25
N SER A 374 9.16 5.06 23.81
CA SER A 374 8.33 5.56 24.90
C SER A 374 9.07 5.53 26.23
N ALA A 375 8.96 6.61 27.01
CA ALA A 375 9.63 6.71 28.31
C ALA A 375 8.87 5.97 29.42
N GLY A 376 9.60 5.24 30.27
CA GLY A 376 9.15 4.70 31.55
C GLY A 376 9.85 5.39 32.70
N TYR A 377 9.13 5.66 33.79
CA TYR A 377 9.64 6.47 34.91
C TYR A 377 9.84 5.63 36.17
N LEU A 378 11.07 5.58 36.67
CA LEU A 378 11.44 4.96 37.94
C LEU A 378 10.88 5.80 39.10
N THR A 379 10.22 5.16 40.06
CA THR A 379 9.49 5.83 41.14
C THR A 379 9.90 5.32 42.51
N SER A 380 9.73 6.17 43.54
CA SER A 380 9.89 5.88 44.98
C SER A 380 11.28 5.52 45.51
N GLY A 381 12.29 5.34 44.66
CA GLY A 381 13.60 4.85 45.10
C GLY A 381 14.23 3.87 44.11
N ALA A 382 13.42 3.32 43.21
CA ALA A 382 13.85 2.45 42.12
C ALA A 382 15.06 3.06 41.40
N SER A 383 16.10 2.24 41.18
CA SER A 383 17.38 2.68 40.64
C SER A 383 18.02 1.62 39.76
N PHE A 384 18.85 2.05 38.82
CA PHE A 384 19.64 1.14 38.00
C PHE A 384 20.83 0.59 38.79
N THR A 385 21.13 -0.69 38.59
CA THR A 385 22.30 -1.40 39.11
C THR A 385 22.80 -2.40 38.07
N SER A 386 23.87 -3.13 38.36
CA SER A 386 24.38 -4.18 37.46
C SER A 386 23.32 -5.26 37.24
N GLY A 387 22.95 -5.48 35.97
CA GLY A 387 21.93 -6.44 35.55
C GLY A 387 22.49 -7.80 35.16
N LYS A 388 21.62 -8.62 34.57
CA LYS A 388 21.98 -9.85 33.86
C LYS A 388 22.66 -9.48 32.53
N PHE A 389 22.15 -8.45 31.86
CA PHE A 389 22.69 -7.87 30.64
C PHE A 389 22.83 -6.37 30.85
N GLY A 390 24.06 -5.85 30.87
CA GLY A 390 24.28 -4.44 31.16
C GLY A 390 23.71 -4.01 32.52
N SER A 391 22.68 -3.18 32.53
CA SER A 391 22.03 -2.67 33.75
C SER A 391 20.61 -3.23 33.94
N ALA A 392 20.16 -3.33 35.20
CA ALA A 392 18.81 -3.73 35.59
C ALA A 392 18.21 -2.73 36.57
N VAL A 393 16.89 -2.72 36.71
CA VAL A 393 16.21 -1.92 37.74
C VAL A 393 16.12 -2.71 39.05
N ASN A 394 16.55 -2.09 40.15
CA ASN A 394 16.44 -2.60 41.50
C ASN A 394 15.17 -2.10 42.19
N PHE A 395 14.43 -3.01 42.83
CA PHE A 395 13.19 -2.74 43.57
C PHE A 395 13.31 -3.25 45.01
N ASP A 396 12.81 -2.46 45.97
CA ASP A 396 12.97 -2.69 47.42
C ASP A 396 11.84 -3.47 48.11
N GLY A 397 10.88 -4.02 47.34
CA GLY A 397 9.72 -4.75 47.86
C GLY A 397 8.68 -3.90 48.60
N SER A 398 8.86 -2.57 48.70
CA SER A 398 8.03 -1.71 49.55
C SER A 398 7.16 -0.74 48.76
N ASN A 399 7.74 0.04 47.87
CA ASN A 399 7.00 1.04 47.08
C ASN A 399 7.63 1.41 45.73
N ASP A 400 8.72 0.73 45.33
CA ASP A 400 9.45 0.95 44.09
C ASP A 400 8.74 0.34 42.88
N TYR A 401 8.70 1.09 41.77
CA TYR A 401 8.16 0.61 40.48
C TYR A 401 8.60 1.49 39.32
N VAL A 402 8.45 0.97 38.10
CA VAL A 402 8.47 1.73 36.85
C VAL A 402 7.05 1.79 36.29
N TYR A 403 6.64 2.95 35.78
CA TYR A 403 5.39 3.06 35.03
C TYR A 403 5.57 3.73 33.67
N ASN A 404 4.75 3.30 32.71
CA ASN A 404 4.67 3.88 31.38
C ASN A 404 3.20 4.22 31.03
N ALA A 405 3.01 5.35 30.35
CA ALA A 405 1.71 5.90 29.96
C ALA A 405 1.45 5.86 28.45
N ALA A 406 2.35 5.25 27.68
CA ALA A 406 2.22 5.17 26.23
C ALA A 406 1.19 4.10 25.85
N TYR A 407 0.62 4.28 24.65
CA TYR A 407 -0.46 3.46 24.10
C TYR A 407 0.06 2.67 22.91
N HIS A 408 -0.04 1.34 22.94
CA HIS A 408 0.57 0.51 21.90
C HIS A 408 -0.45 -0.14 20.95
N ILE A 409 -1.71 -0.35 21.36
CA ILE A 409 -2.72 -0.96 20.49
C ILE A 409 -4.08 -0.28 20.62
N SER A 410 -4.72 0.02 19.48
CA SER A 410 -6.09 0.54 19.35
C SER A 410 -7.20 -0.41 19.87
N GLY A 411 -6.86 -1.43 20.67
CA GLY A 411 -7.59 -2.68 20.91
C GLY A 411 -6.97 -3.51 22.06
N ARG A 412 -7.19 -4.83 22.09
CA ARG A 412 -6.72 -5.75 23.15
C ARG A 412 -5.89 -6.88 22.54
N TYR A 413 -4.93 -7.44 23.28
CA TYR A 413 -4.20 -8.64 22.85
C TYR A 413 -5.15 -9.84 22.71
N THR A 414 -5.14 -10.49 21.55
CA THR A 414 -5.75 -11.81 21.32
C THR A 414 -4.79 -12.97 21.57
N GLN A 415 -3.50 -12.66 21.55
CA GLN A 415 -2.41 -13.51 21.98
C GLN A 415 -1.37 -12.64 22.67
N ILE A 416 -0.62 -13.22 23.61
CA ILE A 416 0.46 -12.51 24.29
C ILE A 416 1.57 -13.48 24.69
N THR A 417 2.82 -13.03 24.56
CA THR A 417 3.99 -13.59 25.25
C THR A 417 4.63 -12.49 26.08
N MET A 418 4.91 -12.75 27.35
CA MET A 418 5.62 -11.83 28.25
C MET A 418 6.90 -12.51 28.74
N SER A 419 8.02 -11.81 28.67
CA SER A 419 9.34 -12.28 29.09
C SER A 419 9.99 -11.29 30.05
N ALA A 420 10.70 -11.81 31.05
CA ALA A 420 11.57 -11.02 31.90
C ALA A 420 12.73 -11.85 32.45
N TRP A 421 13.90 -11.23 32.59
CA TRP A 421 14.96 -11.73 33.46
C TRP A 421 14.80 -11.14 34.86
N VAL A 422 14.86 -11.99 35.89
CA VAL A 422 14.63 -11.58 37.28
C VAL A 422 15.62 -12.23 38.23
N LYS A 423 16.04 -11.47 39.24
CA LYS A 423 16.78 -11.96 40.41
C LYS A 423 16.09 -11.49 41.68
N PHE A 424 15.51 -12.42 42.43
CA PHE A 424 14.76 -12.10 43.65
C PHE A 424 15.69 -11.93 44.85
N ASP A 425 15.43 -10.92 45.68
CA ASP A 425 16.10 -10.71 46.98
C ASP A 425 15.29 -11.29 48.14
N SER A 426 13.96 -11.29 48.02
CA SER A 426 13.05 -12.03 48.89
C SER A 426 11.83 -12.56 48.13
N PHE A 427 10.94 -13.24 48.86
CA PHE A 427 9.65 -13.73 48.34
C PHE A 427 8.53 -13.25 49.27
N PRO A 428 7.29 -13.11 48.77
CA PRO A 428 6.20 -12.53 49.53
C PRO A 428 5.78 -13.39 50.73
N SER A 429 5.09 -12.76 51.68
CA SER A 429 4.49 -13.49 52.80
C SER A 429 3.38 -14.45 52.36
N SER A 430 3.18 -15.54 53.11
CA SER A 430 2.25 -16.64 52.80
C SER A 430 0.90 -16.17 52.24
N GLY A 431 0.58 -16.61 51.03
CA GLY A 431 -0.70 -16.32 50.35
C GLY A 431 -0.75 -14.98 49.60
N ASN A 432 0.37 -14.25 49.53
CA ASN A 432 0.55 -13.07 48.70
C ASN A 432 1.42 -13.37 47.47
N TYR A 433 1.47 -12.41 46.55
CA TYR A 433 2.28 -12.46 45.32
C TYR A 433 3.06 -11.17 45.17
N GLU A 434 4.23 -11.22 44.53
CA GLU A 434 4.97 -10.06 44.04
C GLU A 434 4.84 -9.97 42.52
N SER A 435 4.72 -8.77 41.97
CA SER A 435 4.44 -8.56 40.54
C SER A 435 5.63 -7.96 39.81
N LEU A 436 6.04 -8.62 38.73
CA LEU A 436 7.20 -8.24 37.92
C LEU A 436 6.79 -7.33 36.76
N VAL A 437 5.80 -7.76 35.99
CA VAL A 437 5.38 -7.10 34.74
C VAL A 437 3.85 -7.13 34.68
N ASN A 438 3.20 -5.97 34.51
CA ASN A 438 1.73 -5.85 34.40
C ASN A 438 1.34 -4.76 33.37
N PRO A 439 1.21 -5.11 32.07
CA PRO A 439 0.87 -4.19 30.98
C PRO A 439 -0.64 -3.87 30.94
N ARG A 440 -1.18 -3.33 32.03
CA ARG A 440 -2.63 -3.18 32.23
C ARG A 440 -3.36 -2.40 31.13
N TYR A 441 -2.72 -1.42 30.48
CA TYR A 441 -3.35 -0.65 29.42
C TYR A 441 -3.55 -1.52 28.17
N ASP A 442 -2.50 -2.23 27.75
CA ASP A 442 -2.45 -2.98 26.50
C ASP A 442 -3.02 -4.40 26.63
N GLY A 443 -3.07 -4.93 27.86
CA GLY A 443 -3.81 -6.14 28.26
C GLY A 443 -3.50 -6.51 29.71
N ASP A 444 -4.52 -6.75 30.53
CA ASP A 444 -4.40 -6.98 31.99
C ASP A 444 -3.84 -8.37 32.35
N ALA A 445 -2.79 -8.79 31.65
CA ALA A 445 -1.93 -9.92 31.95
C ALA A 445 -0.86 -9.52 32.97
N PHE A 446 -0.21 -10.51 33.59
CA PHE A 446 0.86 -10.27 34.55
C PHE A 446 1.81 -11.46 34.69
N LEU A 447 3.07 -11.13 35.00
CA LEU A 447 4.06 -12.06 35.55
C LEU A 447 4.26 -11.79 37.04
N GLN A 448 4.22 -12.84 37.85
CA GLN A 448 4.25 -12.82 39.31
C GLN A 448 5.14 -13.93 39.89
N VAL A 449 5.46 -13.83 41.18
CA VAL A 449 6.01 -14.91 42.00
C VAL A 449 5.17 -15.08 43.27
N ASP A 450 4.97 -16.32 43.74
CA ASP A 450 4.30 -16.61 45.01
C ASP A 450 5.25 -16.72 46.21
N SER A 451 4.68 -16.92 47.39
CA SER A 451 5.43 -17.07 48.65
C SER A 451 6.30 -18.32 48.72
N ASP A 452 6.08 -19.30 47.84
CA ASP A 452 6.91 -20.51 47.73
C ASP A 452 8.03 -20.35 46.68
N GLY A 453 8.20 -19.15 46.12
CA GLY A 453 9.20 -18.86 45.09
C GLY A 453 8.84 -19.47 43.73
N LYS A 454 7.57 -19.69 43.42
CA LYS A 454 7.14 -20.25 42.12
C LYS A 454 6.68 -19.16 41.17
N ALA A 455 7.10 -19.28 39.92
CA ALA A 455 6.71 -18.35 38.87
C ALA A 455 5.22 -18.47 38.54
N ILE A 456 4.56 -17.34 38.30
CA ILE A 456 3.14 -17.25 37.96
C ILE A 456 2.99 -16.41 36.71
N PHE A 457 2.21 -16.92 35.77
CA PHE A 457 1.64 -16.12 34.70
C PHE A 457 0.13 -16.07 34.84
N GLY A 458 -0.46 -14.90 34.61
CA GLY A 458 -1.89 -14.71 34.80
C GLY A 458 -2.48 -13.57 33.98
N GLY A 459 -3.80 -13.43 34.04
CA GLY A 459 -4.50 -12.29 33.48
C GLY A 459 -5.92 -12.16 33.98
N TYR A 460 -6.48 -10.95 33.84
CA TYR A 460 -7.89 -10.67 34.12
C TYR A 460 -8.70 -10.77 32.82
N PHE A 461 -9.74 -11.60 32.83
CA PHE A 461 -10.58 -11.87 31.66
C PHE A 461 -11.96 -11.22 31.83
N TYR A 462 -12.64 -10.90 30.72
CA TYR A 462 -14.00 -10.33 30.75
C TYR A 462 -15.13 -11.38 30.61
N ASN A 463 -14.88 -12.50 29.94
CA ASN A 463 -15.92 -13.52 29.70
C ASN A 463 -15.38 -14.96 29.74
N PRO A 464 -15.71 -15.76 30.76
CA PRO A 464 -16.25 -15.33 32.04
C PRO A 464 -15.30 -14.37 32.75
N SER A 465 -15.87 -13.39 33.46
CA SER A 465 -15.09 -12.36 34.15
C SER A 465 -14.34 -12.95 35.33
N GLY A 466 -13.04 -12.71 35.42
CA GLY A 466 -12.23 -13.14 36.55
C GLY A 466 -10.77 -13.31 36.21
N GLU A 467 -9.98 -13.43 37.27
CA GLU A 467 -8.54 -13.61 37.16
C GLU A 467 -8.18 -15.09 37.03
N GLN A 468 -7.24 -15.38 36.15
CA GLN A 468 -6.77 -16.74 35.88
C GLN A 468 -5.26 -16.76 35.98
N ARG A 469 -4.73 -17.83 36.58
CA ARG A 469 -3.30 -18.04 36.79
C ARG A 469 -2.88 -19.45 36.37
N VAL A 470 -1.65 -19.57 35.93
CA VAL A 470 -0.87 -20.80 35.82
C VAL A 470 0.38 -20.65 36.69
N VAL A 471 0.74 -21.70 37.43
CA VAL A 471 1.83 -21.69 38.41
C VAL A 471 2.89 -22.69 37.96
N GLY A 472 4.15 -22.28 38.00
CA GLY A 472 5.30 -23.13 37.74
C GLY A 472 5.49 -24.23 38.78
N THR A 473 6.45 -25.10 38.51
CA THR A 473 6.84 -26.20 39.38
C THR A 473 8.15 -25.95 40.10
N THR A 474 9.07 -25.18 39.49
CA THR A 474 10.35 -24.84 40.12
C THR A 474 10.17 -23.90 41.30
N THR A 475 10.67 -24.32 42.46
CA THR A 475 10.90 -23.45 43.61
C THR A 475 12.21 -22.70 43.38
N MET A 476 12.08 -21.44 42.96
CA MET A 476 13.22 -20.55 42.76
C MET A 476 13.85 -20.17 44.11
N VAL A 477 15.14 -19.82 44.10
CA VAL A 477 15.86 -19.35 45.28
C VAL A 477 16.36 -17.92 45.06
N THR A 478 16.49 -17.17 46.15
CA THR A 478 16.94 -15.77 46.08
C THR A 478 18.41 -15.69 45.64
N GLY A 479 18.79 -14.54 45.06
CA GLY A 479 20.16 -14.29 44.61
C GLY A 479 20.56 -15.02 43.32
N VAL A 480 19.63 -15.68 42.62
CA VAL A 480 19.86 -16.37 41.34
C VAL A 480 19.01 -15.72 40.24
N TRP A 481 19.58 -15.60 39.04
CA TRP A 481 18.86 -15.11 37.86
C TRP A 481 17.98 -16.21 37.26
N TYR A 482 16.73 -15.86 36.96
CA TYR A 482 15.78 -16.70 36.25
C TYR A 482 15.22 -15.94 35.05
N HIS A 483 14.93 -16.68 33.98
CA HIS A 483 14.19 -16.18 32.84
C HIS A 483 12.77 -16.71 32.90
N LEU A 484 11.80 -15.82 33.06
CA LEU A 484 10.39 -16.17 33.22
C LEU A 484 9.62 -15.75 31.98
N ILE A 485 8.90 -16.70 31.37
CA ILE A 485 8.05 -16.44 30.22
C ILE A 485 6.64 -16.97 30.46
N GLY A 486 5.63 -16.13 30.20
CA GLY A 486 4.23 -16.50 30.23
C GLY A 486 3.55 -16.26 28.88
N THR A 487 2.71 -17.19 28.44
CA THR A 487 1.98 -17.06 27.16
C THR A 487 0.49 -17.30 27.32
N TRP A 488 -0.32 -16.63 26.49
CA TRP A 488 -1.75 -16.90 26.36
C TRP A 488 -2.26 -16.69 24.93
N SER A 489 -3.26 -17.48 24.53
CA SER A 489 -3.91 -17.40 23.22
C SER A 489 -5.42 -17.62 23.32
N GLU A 490 -6.21 -16.72 22.73
CA GLU A 490 -7.66 -16.88 22.54
C GLU A 490 -8.01 -18.02 21.59
N TYR A 491 -7.12 -18.33 20.64
CA TYR A 491 -7.41 -19.35 19.62
C TYR A 491 -7.36 -20.76 20.19
N SER A 492 -6.43 -20.99 21.13
CA SER A 492 -6.24 -22.29 21.78
C SER A 492 -6.81 -22.35 23.19
N ASP A 493 -7.23 -21.22 23.77
CA ASP A 493 -7.71 -21.11 25.16
C ASP A 493 -6.73 -21.69 26.19
N LYS A 494 -5.42 -21.45 25.97
CA LYS A 494 -4.33 -22.01 26.78
C LYS A 494 -3.44 -20.91 27.37
N MET A 495 -2.96 -21.17 28.60
CA MET A 495 -1.91 -20.40 29.28
C MET A 495 -0.72 -21.31 29.58
N HIS A 496 0.49 -20.78 29.42
CA HIS A 496 1.72 -21.50 29.76
C HIS A 496 2.64 -20.64 30.62
N ILE A 497 3.46 -21.30 31.44
CA ILE A 497 4.58 -20.68 32.17
C ILE A 497 5.85 -21.50 31.90
N TYR A 498 6.92 -20.78 31.58
CA TYR A 498 8.25 -21.29 31.31
C TYR A 498 9.24 -20.68 32.29
N VAL A 499 10.20 -21.50 32.74
CA VAL A 499 11.33 -21.07 33.56
C VAL A 499 12.61 -21.52 32.86
N ASN A 500 13.53 -20.58 32.62
CA ASN A 500 14.81 -20.84 31.96
C ASN A 500 14.66 -21.58 30.63
N GLY A 501 13.76 -21.08 29.78
CA GLY A 501 13.47 -21.67 28.46
C GLY A 501 12.65 -22.96 28.46
N THR A 502 12.37 -23.56 29.63
CA THR A 502 11.68 -24.86 29.74
C THR A 502 10.22 -24.67 30.13
N LEU A 503 9.30 -25.34 29.42
CA LEU A 503 7.87 -25.36 29.77
C LEU A 503 7.66 -26.09 31.10
N GLU A 504 7.03 -25.44 32.09
CA GLU A 504 6.73 -26.09 33.36
C GLU A 504 5.27 -26.53 33.48
N THR A 505 4.34 -25.63 33.19
CA THR A 505 2.90 -25.90 33.40
C THR A 505 2.07 -25.31 32.28
N GLU A 506 1.07 -26.08 31.82
CA GLU A 506 0.00 -25.64 30.92
C GLU A 506 -1.34 -25.60 31.68
N LYS A 507 -2.15 -24.57 31.43
CA LYS A 507 -3.55 -24.51 31.86
C LYS A 507 -4.46 -24.30 30.65
N SER A 508 -5.38 -25.25 30.46
CA SER A 508 -6.48 -25.13 29.48
C SER A 508 -7.72 -24.54 30.13
N MET A 509 -8.37 -23.61 29.44
CA MET A 509 -9.58 -22.94 29.92
C MET A 509 -10.85 -23.70 29.49
N SER A 510 -11.84 -23.80 30.38
CA SER A 510 -12.95 -24.77 30.24
C SER A 510 -14.15 -24.31 29.38
N SER A 511 -14.05 -23.19 28.65
CA SER A 511 -15.13 -22.66 27.80
C SER A 511 -14.59 -21.73 26.71
N ASN A 512 -15.11 -21.84 25.48
CA ASN A 512 -14.76 -20.94 24.38
C ASN A 512 -15.13 -19.49 24.72
N GLY A 513 -14.18 -18.55 24.51
CA GLY A 513 -14.45 -17.12 24.55
C GLY A 513 -13.80 -16.34 25.70
N TYR A 514 -12.79 -16.90 26.37
CA TYR A 514 -11.93 -16.13 27.29
C TYR A 514 -11.18 -15.07 26.50
N TYR A 515 -11.17 -13.85 27.01
CA TYR A 515 -10.55 -12.75 26.32
C TYR A 515 -10.06 -11.71 27.32
N LEU A 516 -8.80 -11.26 27.16
CA LEU A 516 -8.13 -10.38 28.12
C LEU A 516 -8.84 -9.04 28.25
N ARG A 517 -8.90 -8.54 29.49
CA ARG A 517 -9.35 -7.18 29.79
C ARG A 517 -8.33 -6.16 29.32
N SER A 518 -8.80 -5.06 28.75
CA SER A 518 -8.02 -3.83 28.55
C SER A 518 -8.79 -2.63 29.13
N GLY A 519 -8.08 -1.55 29.52
CA GLY A 519 -8.68 -0.36 30.12
C GLY A 519 -7.69 0.78 30.35
N SER A 520 -8.17 1.96 30.75
CA SER A 520 -7.32 3.15 30.92
C SER A 520 -6.50 3.14 32.22
N ALA A 521 -5.33 2.51 32.22
CA ALA A 521 -4.40 2.50 33.38
C ALA A 521 -2.95 2.24 32.94
N TYR A 522 -1.96 2.76 33.67
CA TYR A 522 -0.53 2.61 33.29
C TYR A 522 -0.06 1.14 33.20
N ASN A 523 0.94 0.91 32.35
CA ASN A 523 1.74 -0.30 32.38
C ASN A 523 2.76 -0.20 33.52
N TYR A 524 2.89 -1.26 34.31
CA TYR A 524 3.77 -1.29 35.49
C TYR A 524 4.83 -2.37 35.38
N PHE A 525 6.03 -2.05 35.84
CA PHE A 525 7.10 -3.00 36.14
C PHE A 525 7.49 -2.87 37.60
N GLY A 526 7.66 -4.00 38.29
CA GLY A 526 7.91 -4.06 39.74
C GLY A 526 6.67 -3.86 40.62
N ARG A 527 5.45 -3.75 40.05
CA ARG A 527 4.19 -3.80 40.82
C ARG A 527 2.96 -4.19 40.00
N ASP A 528 1.87 -4.49 40.70
CA ASP A 528 0.51 -4.51 40.14
C ASP A 528 -0.35 -3.30 40.55
N TYR A 529 -1.61 -3.32 40.11
CA TYR A 529 -2.61 -2.32 40.47
C TYR A 529 -2.96 -2.29 41.97
N ASN A 530 -2.82 -3.41 42.68
CA ASN A 530 -3.14 -3.52 44.10
C ASN A 530 -1.99 -3.05 45.01
N GLY A 531 -0.82 -2.75 44.45
CA GLY A 531 0.36 -2.35 45.20
C GLY A 531 1.15 -3.53 45.76
N ASN A 532 1.19 -4.65 45.03
CA ASN A 532 2.10 -5.76 45.32
C ASN A 532 3.44 -5.48 44.64
N TYR A 533 4.45 -5.05 45.42
CA TYR A 533 5.76 -4.63 44.93
C TYR A 533 6.77 -5.78 44.93
N MET A 534 7.64 -5.81 43.92
CA MET A 534 8.71 -6.79 43.79
C MET A 534 9.93 -6.42 44.66
N ASP A 535 10.60 -7.42 45.23
CA ASP A 535 11.89 -7.26 45.91
C ASP A 535 13.03 -7.96 45.13
N GLY A 536 13.85 -7.18 44.42
CA GLY A 536 14.97 -7.70 43.61
C GLY A 536 15.23 -6.92 42.32
N LEU A 537 15.91 -7.57 41.36
CA LEU A 537 16.32 -6.98 40.09
C LEU A 537 15.48 -7.48 38.92
N LEU A 538 15.04 -6.55 38.04
CA LEU A 538 14.35 -6.85 36.79
C LEU A 538 15.14 -6.32 35.59
N ASP A 539 15.26 -7.16 34.57
CA ASP A 539 16.08 -6.92 33.38
C ASP A 539 15.38 -7.49 32.12
N GLN A 540 15.66 -6.93 30.94
CA GLN A 540 15.21 -7.42 29.63
C GLN A 540 13.72 -7.82 29.57
N VAL A 541 12.83 -6.86 29.81
CA VAL A 541 11.38 -7.10 29.76
C VAL A 541 10.87 -6.95 28.33
N SER A 542 10.30 -8.01 27.78
CA SER A 542 9.78 -8.04 26.40
C SER A 542 8.36 -8.56 26.34
N ILE A 543 7.56 -7.97 25.44
CA ILE A 543 6.17 -8.35 25.21
C ILE A 543 5.95 -8.51 23.72
N TRP A 544 5.31 -9.62 23.33
CA TRP A 544 4.88 -9.90 21.96
C TRP A 544 3.36 -10.04 21.88
N SER A 545 2.78 -9.63 20.75
CA SER A 545 1.35 -9.78 20.44
C SER A 545 0.97 -11.17 19.87
N VAL A 546 1.88 -12.14 19.97
CA VAL A 546 1.73 -13.53 19.52
C VAL A 546 2.22 -14.50 20.60
N VAL A 547 1.88 -15.79 20.48
CA VAL A 547 2.47 -16.84 21.31
C VAL A 547 3.75 -17.33 20.64
N LEU A 548 4.89 -17.16 21.31
CA LEU A 548 6.16 -17.76 20.88
C LEU A 548 6.14 -19.27 21.12
N THR A 549 6.77 -20.01 20.23
CA THR A 549 7.00 -21.45 20.32
C THR A 549 7.99 -21.79 21.44
N SER A 550 7.99 -23.03 21.91
CA SER A 550 8.95 -23.48 22.92
C SER A 550 10.41 -23.34 22.45
N ALA A 551 10.67 -23.46 21.15
CA ALA A 551 12.01 -23.30 20.56
C ALA A 551 12.46 -21.83 20.58
N GLU A 552 11.60 -20.90 20.16
CA GLU A 552 11.86 -19.45 20.26
C GLU A 552 12.09 -19.02 21.72
N ILE A 553 11.29 -19.56 22.65
CA ILE A 553 11.43 -19.32 24.09
C ILE A 553 12.77 -19.83 24.63
N GLN A 554 13.19 -21.03 24.21
CA GLN A 554 14.49 -21.59 24.60
C GLN A 554 15.65 -20.79 23.98
N THR A 555 15.47 -20.29 22.76
CA THR A 555 16.43 -19.41 22.08
C THR A 555 16.57 -18.07 22.81
N LEU A 556 15.46 -17.45 23.24
CA LEU A 556 15.48 -16.26 24.08
C LEU A 556 16.20 -16.46 25.42
N PHE A 557 16.19 -17.68 25.98
CA PHE A 557 16.92 -17.97 27.21
C PHE A 557 18.43 -18.09 26.99
N ASN A 558 18.83 -18.81 25.94
CA ASN A 558 20.24 -19.09 25.66
C ASN A 558 20.96 -17.91 24.99
N TYR A 559 20.27 -17.18 24.09
CA TYR A 559 20.81 -16.06 23.30
C TYR A 559 19.92 -14.80 23.31
N PRO A 560 19.67 -14.21 24.49
CA PRO A 560 18.79 -13.04 24.63
C PRO A 560 19.35 -11.72 24.08
N ASN A 561 20.66 -11.60 23.84
CA ASN A 561 21.27 -10.34 23.40
C ASN A 561 22.40 -10.59 22.40
N GLY A 562 22.07 -10.48 21.10
CA GLY A 562 22.98 -10.20 19.99
C GLY A 562 24.07 -11.24 19.70
N GLY A 563 23.95 -11.92 18.56
CA GLY A 563 25.03 -12.71 17.96
C GLY A 563 24.71 -12.96 16.48
N ASP A 564 25.40 -12.17 15.65
CA ASP A 564 25.48 -12.14 14.17
C ASP A 564 24.17 -12.15 13.38
N GLN A 565 23.84 -10.99 12.79
CA GLN A 565 23.18 -10.94 11.48
C GLN A 565 24.00 -11.84 10.54
N VAL A 566 23.40 -12.91 10.02
CA VAL A 566 24.11 -13.88 9.15
C VAL A 566 24.76 -13.15 7.97
N TYR A 567 24.05 -12.16 7.45
CA TYR A 567 24.58 -11.22 6.48
C TYR A 567 23.82 -9.91 6.54
N ALA A 568 24.55 -8.80 6.59
CA ALA A 568 23.93 -7.50 6.44
C ALA A 568 24.84 -6.53 5.71
N THR A 569 24.26 -5.90 4.72
CA THR A 569 24.87 -4.81 3.99
C THR A 569 24.71 -3.48 4.76
N PRO A 570 25.48 -2.41 4.41
CA PRO A 570 25.55 -1.17 5.18
C PRO A 570 24.21 -0.49 5.47
N HIS A 571 23.22 -0.58 4.58
CA HIS A 571 21.89 -0.01 4.82
C HIS A 571 21.22 -0.58 6.07
N PHE A 572 21.48 -1.85 6.37
CA PHE A 572 20.93 -2.57 7.52
C PHE A 572 21.86 -2.53 8.75
N GLY A 573 22.88 -1.67 8.71
CA GLY A 573 23.86 -1.51 9.78
C GLY A 573 25.00 -2.54 9.78
N GLY A 574 25.05 -3.43 8.78
CA GLY A 574 26.11 -4.43 8.65
C GLY A 574 27.35 -3.91 7.91
N SER A 575 28.37 -4.76 7.78
CA SER A 575 29.65 -4.42 7.15
C SER A 575 29.96 -5.23 5.90
N ASP A 576 29.06 -6.13 5.48
CA ASP A 576 29.27 -7.00 4.33
C ASP A 576 29.15 -6.24 3.01
N SER A 577 29.75 -6.82 1.95
CA SER A 577 29.68 -6.25 0.60
C SER A 577 28.24 -6.27 0.06
N ARG A 578 27.93 -5.33 -0.82
CA ARG A 578 26.69 -5.45 -1.61
C ARG A 578 26.83 -6.50 -2.71
N THR A 579 25.76 -6.80 -3.45
CA THR A 579 25.80 -7.71 -4.61
C THR A 579 26.88 -7.32 -5.64
N ASN A 580 27.44 -8.31 -6.32
CA ASN A 580 28.44 -8.16 -7.38
C ASN A 580 27.78 -7.92 -8.76
N SER A 581 28.58 -7.86 -9.83
CA SER A 581 28.10 -7.64 -11.21
C SER A 581 27.22 -8.76 -11.76
N ASP A 582 27.29 -9.95 -11.18
CA ASP A 582 26.48 -11.10 -11.58
C ASP A 582 25.18 -11.19 -10.75
N GLY A 583 24.95 -10.23 -9.84
CA GLY A 583 23.77 -10.22 -8.97
C GLY A 583 23.93 -11.09 -7.72
N GLU A 584 25.15 -11.58 -7.48
CA GLU A 584 25.47 -12.55 -6.45
C GLU A 584 26.19 -11.89 -5.26
N ILE A 585 26.10 -12.50 -4.09
CA ILE A 585 27.01 -12.27 -2.96
C ILE A 585 27.89 -13.50 -2.76
N GLN A 586 28.87 -13.40 -1.87
CA GLN A 586 29.67 -14.58 -1.48
C GLN A 586 28.75 -15.69 -0.95
N ASP A 587 29.07 -16.95 -1.21
CA ASP A 587 28.35 -18.12 -0.66
C ASP A 587 27.99 -17.93 0.83
N LEU A 588 26.70 -17.90 1.12
CA LEU A 588 26.18 -17.74 2.48
C LEU A 588 25.54 -19.01 2.97
N TYR A 589 26.00 -19.47 4.13
CA TYR A 589 25.43 -20.63 4.81
C TYR A 589 24.59 -20.18 5.98
N PHE A 590 23.29 -20.46 5.92
CA PHE A 590 22.32 -20.08 6.93
C PHE A 590 21.73 -21.32 7.60
N THR A 591 21.33 -21.18 8.85
CA THR A 591 20.78 -22.30 9.62
C THR A 591 19.34 -22.57 9.17
N THR A 592 19.08 -23.76 8.61
CA THR A 592 17.72 -24.23 8.28
C THR A 592 17.15 -25.14 9.35
N LYS A 593 18.03 -25.81 10.10
CA LYS A 593 17.64 -26.75 11.15
C LYS A 593 18.58 -26.71 12.33
N MET A 594 18.04 -27.08 13.47
CA MET A 594 18.76 -27.11 14.73
C MET A 594 18.37 -28.34 15.55
N TYR A 595 19.34 -28.91 16.24
CA TYR A 595 19.12 -29.87 17.32
C TYR A 595 19.69 -29.22 18.58
N SER A 596 18.85 -29.03 19.61
CA SER A 596 19.23 -28.31 20.81
C SER A 596 18.69 -29.05 22.04
N GLY A 597 19.60 -29.59 22.85
CA GLY A 597 19.27 -30.31 24.08
C GLY A 597 18.49 -31.63 23.89
N SER A 598 18.23 -32.04 22.64
CA SER A 598 17.55 -33.28 22.28
C SER A 598 17.77 -33.64 20.80
N ASP A 599 17.47 -34.89 20.45
CA ASP A 599 17.60 -35.46 19.10
C ASP A 599 16.45 -35.04 18.16
N THR A 600 15.56 -34.15 18.62
CA THR A 600 14.42 -33.68 17.83
C THR A 600 14.84 -32.50 16.97
N GLU A 601 14.64 -32.62 15.66
CA GLU A 601 14.87 -31.54 14.70
C GLU A 601 13.93 -30.36 15.00
N ILE A 602 14.51 -29.16 14.99
CA ILE A 602 13.81 -27.88 15.06
C ILE A 602 14.08 -27.17 13.74
N SER A 603 13.04 -26.87 12.98
CA SER A 603 13.18 -26.02 11.79
C SER A 603 13.45 -24.58 12.21
N VAL A 604 14.37 -23.91 11.51
CA VAL A 604 14.74 -22.51 11.73
C VAL A 604 14.24 -21.71 10.53
N ASP A 605 13.40 -20.72 10.80
CA ASP A 605 12.94 -19.79 9.77
C ASP A 605 14.03 -18.78 9.43
N VAL A 606 14.09 -18.42 8.14
CA VAL A 606 15.14 -17.56 7.59
C VAL A 606 14.47 -16.42 6.85
N TYR A 607 14.81 -15.21 7.27
CA TYR A 607 14.24 -13.98 6.76
C TYR A 607 15.28 -13.32 5.88
N ALA A 608 14.88 -12.93 4.68
CA ALA A 608 15.73 -12.13 3.82
C ALA A 608 14.98 -10.97 3.18
N GLY A 609 15.73 -9.92 2.84
CA GLY A 609 15.22 -8.75 2.14
C GLY A 609 16.22 -8.20 1.14
N LEU A 610 15.70 -7.50 0.14
CA LEU A 610 16.48 -6.84 -0.90
C LEU A 610 16.06 -5.37 -1.01
N TYR A 611 17.04 -4.48 -0.97
CA TYR A 611 16.83 -3.03 -1.02
C TYR A 611 17.81 -2.35 -1.99
N SER A 612 17.32 -1.44 -2.81
CA SER A 612 18.12 -0.64 -3.74
C SER A 612 17.52 0.75 -3.90
N GLY A 613 17.62 1.57 -2.85
CA GLY A 613 16.94 2.87 -2.74
C GLY A 613 15.44 2.76 -2.47
N SER A 614 14.83 1.63 -2.84
CA SER A 614 13.50 1.17 -2.40
C SER A 614 13.49 -0.34 -2.21
N TRP A 615 12.43 -0.84 -1.58
CA TRP A 615 12.26 -2.26 -1.32
C TRP A 615 11.97 -3.04 -2.61
N ILE A 616 12.89 -3.95 -2.96
CA ILE A 616 12.69 -4.95 -4.01
C ILE A 616 11.91 -6.13 -3.42
N LYS A 617 12.38 -6.65 -2.28
CA LYS A 617 11.70 -7.65 -1.44
C LYS A 617 11.75 -7.18 0.01
N GLN A 618 10.57 -7.05 0.62
CA GLN A 618 10.45 -6.83 2.07
C GLN A 618 11.07 -8.01 2.81
N VAL A 619 11.60 -7.77 4.01
CA VAL A 619 12.16 -8.84 4.85
C VAL A 619 11.06 -9.83 5.22
N SER A 620 11.16 -11.06 4.72
CA SER A 620 10.21 -12.14 5.03
C SER A 620 10.81 -13.51 4.74
N THR A 621 10.25 -14.55 5.35
CA THR A 621 10.59 -15.95 5.01
C THR A 621 10.23 -16.30 3.56
N SER A 622 9.15 -15.71 3.05
CA SER A 622 8.71 -15.86 1.66
C SER A 622 9.59 -15.15 0.63
N ALA A 623 10.58 -14.36 1.05
CA ALA A 623 11.53 -13.75 0.14
C ALA A 623 12.48 -14.79 -0.49
N ILE A 624 12.73 -15.89 0.23
CA ILE A 624 13.57 -17.01 -0.19
C ILE A 624 12.67 -18.11 -0.77
N SER A 625 13.10 -18.71 -1.87
CA SER A 625 12.44 -19.89 -2.45
C SER A 625 13.47 -20.90 -2.89
N SER A 626 13.36 -22.15 -2.41
CA SER A 626 14.31 -23.23 -2.72
C SER A 626 15.77 -22.84 -2.47
N ASN A 627 16.03 -22.17 -1.34
CA ASN A 627 17.33 -21.63 -0.96
C ASN A 627 17.93 -20.66 -1.99
N ASN A 628 17.09 -19.94 -2.72
CA ASN A 628 17.50 -18.81 -3.55
C ASN A 628 16.75 -17.54 -3.13
N LEU A 629 17.51 -16.47 -2.88
CA LEU A 629 17.02 -15.12 -2.73
C LEU A 629 17.14 -14.41 -4.08
N GLU A 630 16.08 -14.51 -4.87
CA GLU A 630 15.98 -13.86 -6.17
C GLU A 630 15.32 -12.48 -6.07
N GLY A 631 15.72 -11.53 -6.91
CA GLY A 631 15.09 -10.22 -6.99
C GLY A 631 15.36 -9.50 -8.31
N ARG A 632 14.39 -8.72 -8.78
CA ARG A 632 14.55 -7.88 -9.98
C ARG A 632 14.55 -6.42 -9.60
N VAL A 633 15.65 -5.73 -9.87
CA VAL A 633 15.79 -4.29 -9.63
C VAL A 633 15.02 -3.54 -10.72
N PRO A 634 14.00 -2.72 -10.36
CA PRO A 634 13.29 -1.93 -11.34
C PRO A 634 14.24 -0.95 -12.06
N HIS A 635 14.03 -0.77 -13.36
CA HIS A 635 14.76 0.25 -14.12
C HIS A 635 14.51 1.64 -13.51
N ALA A 636 15.57 2.45 -13.49
CA ALA A 636 15.45 3.85 -13.08
C ALA A 636 14.55 4.59 -14.07
N SER A 637 13.34 4.93 -13.62
CA SER A 637 12.22 5.42 -14.42
C SER A 637 11.55 6.65 -13.80
N VAL A 638 12.17 7.19 -12.74
CA VAL A 638 11.83 8.45 -12.13
C VAL A 638 12.97 9.42 -12.36
N TYR A 639 12.71 10.51 -13.07
CA TYR A 639 13.74 11.45 -13.51
C TYR A 639 13.51 12.83 -12.88
N ASN A 640 14.49 13.34 -12.15
CA ASN A 640 14.45 14.72 -11.68
C ASN A 640 15.03 15.63 -12.77
N ARG A 641 14.18 16.44 -13.41
CA ARG A 641 14.60 17.33 -14.52
C ARG A 641 15.61 18.38 -14.10
N ASN A 642 15.66 18.69 -12.81
CA ASN A 642 16.44 19.80 -12.29
C ASN A 642 17.85 19.37 -11.91
N SER A 643 17.99 18.17 -11.32
CA SER A 643 19.30 17.58 -11.02
C SER A 643 19.87 16.74 -12.17
N GLU A 644 19.04 16.37 -13.15
CA GLU A 644 19.37 15.45 -14.25
C GLU A 644 19.67 14.02 -13.78
N GLU A 645 19.15 13.65 -12.60
CA GLU A 645 19.36 12.34 -11.96
C GLU A 645 18.18 11.38 -12.15
N LEU A 646 18.50 10.08 -12.21
CA LEU A 646 17.55 8.98 -12.38
C LEU A 646 17.44 8.11 -11.13
N TYR A 647 16.20 7.76 -10.78
CA TYR A 647 15.87 6.98 -9.59
C TYR A 647 14.95 5.82 -9.96
N SER A 648 15.08 4.71 -9.23
CA SER A 648 14.18 3.53 -9.32
C SER A 648 12.87 3.72 -8.55
N ALA A 649 12.81 4.72 -7.66
CA ALA A 649 11.68 4.96 -6.76
C ALA A 649 11.29 6.43 -6.72
N ILE A 650 9.99 6.68 -6.56
CA ILE A 650 9.45 8.04 -6.49
C ILE A 650 9.87 8.72 -5.20
N GLN A 651 9.82 8.01 -4.06
CA GLN A 651 10.20 8.61 -2.78
C GLN A 651 11.67 9.02 -2.76
N ALA A 652 12.58 8.21 -3.33
CA ALA A 652 14.00 8.56 -3.39
C ALA A 652 14.25 9.85 -4.19
N ALA A 653 13.54 10.03 -5.31
CA ALA A 653 13.61 11.26 -6.10
C ALA A 653 13.01 12.47 -5.35
N VAL A 654 11.96 12.27 -4.55
CA VAL A 654 11.35 13.30 -3.71
C VAL A 654 12.27 13.70 -2.54
N ASP A 655 12.94 12.73 -1.91
CA ASP A 655 13.85 12.96 -0.78
C ASP A 655 15.10 13.76 -1.18
N ASP A 656 15.61 13.51 -2.40
CA ASP A 656 16.78 14.22 -2.94
C ASP A 656 16.41 15.55 -3.64
N ALA A 657 15.12 15.80 -3.86
CA ALA A 657 14.65 16.99 -4.55
C ALA A 657 14.87 18.29 -3.75
N THR A 658 14.96 19.39 -4.49
CA THR A 658 14.89 20.74 -3.95
C THR A 658 13.53 21.39 -4.27
N ALA A 659 13.14 22.37 -3.47
CA ALA A 659 11.84 23.01 -3.62
C ALA A 659 11.66 23.64 -5.02
N SER A 660 10.56 23.30 -5.69
CA SER A 660 10.18 23.64 -7.08
C SER A 660 10.75 22.73 -8.16
N ASP A 661 11.41 21.64 -7.80
CA ASP A 661 11.85 20.64 -8.77
C ASP A 661 10.68 19.94 -9.47
N VAL A 662 10.96 19.45 -10.67
CA VAL A 662 10.02 18.68 -11.49
C VAL A 662 10.50 17.24 -11.58
N ILE A 663 9.75 16.35 -10.93
CA ILE A 663 9.98 14.91 -10.96
C ILE A 663 9.07 14.31 -12.02
N GLU A 664 9.68 13.78 -13.08
CA GLU A 664 9.02 12.95 -14.07
C GLU A 664 8.90 11.51 -13.57
N ILE A 665 7.72 10.95 -13.71
CA ILE A 665 7.45 9.55 -13.40
C ILE A 665 7.07 8.88 -14.72
N TRP A 666 7.96 8.07 -15.27
CA TRP A 666 7.73 7.43 -16.56
C TRP A 666 6.68 6.33 -16.46
N SER A 667 6.24 5.80 -17.60
CA SER A 667 5.22 4.76 -17.60
C SER A 667 5.66 3.51 -16.84
N GLY A 668 4.82 3.03 -15.93
CA GLY A 668 5.11 1.93 -15.04
C GLY A 668 4.07 1.84 -13.92
N THR A 669 4.15 0.77 -13.13
CA THR A 669 3.41 0.63 -11.87
C THR A 669 4.37 0.67 -10.70
N TYR A 670 4.28 1.74 -9.90
CA TYR A 670 5.14 2.01 -8.75
C TYR A 670 4.38 1.64 -7.47
N LYS A 671 4.89 0.66 -6.74
CA LYS A 671 4.26 0.15 -5.51
C LYS A 671 4.76 0.92 -4.29
N GLU A 672 4.34 2.18 -4.16
CA GLU A 672 4.85 3.12 -3.17
C GLU A 672 3.73 3.89 -2.45
N ASN A 673 4.08 4.44 -1.29
CA ASN A 673 3.32 5.48 -0.60
C ASN A 673 4.25 6.70 -0.52
N VAL A 674 3.93 7.76 -1.25
CA VAL A 674 4.83 8.90 -1.45
C VAL A 674 4.47 10.03 -0.50
N GLU A 675 5.41 10.49 0.31
CA GLU A 675 5.27 11.66 1.17
C GLU A 675 6.02 12.85 0.59
N ILE A 676 5.31 13.95 0.42
CA ILE A 676 5.83 15.21 -0.10
C ILE A 676 5.75 16.24 1.03
N ASP A 677 6.88 16.80 1.41
CA ASP A 677 7.00 17.80 2.46
C ASP A 677 7.62 19.12 1.97
N MET A 678 7.66 19.32 0.66
CA MET A 678 8.11 20.56 0.05
C MET A 678 7.33 20.84 -1.24
N ARG A 679 7.40 22.08 -1.72
CA ARG A 679 6.85 22.44 -3.03
C ARG A 679 7.54 21.63 -4.12
N LEU A 680 6.81 20.88 -4.93
CA LEU A 680 7.36 20.19 -6.10
C LEU A 680 6.32 19.95 -7.21
N THR A 681 6.76 19.48 -8.37
CA THR A 681 5.86 18.99 -9.42
C THR A 681 6.08 17.50 -9.66
N LEU A 682 5.06 16.68 -9.42
CA LEU A 682 5.02 15.29 -9.90
C LEU A 682 4.30 15.23 -11.25
N LEU A 683 4.99 14.73 -12.27
CA LEU A 683 4.47 14.62 -13.64
C LEU A 683 4.57 13.18 -14.12
N GLY A 684 3.42 12.51 -14.23
CA GLY A 684 3.35 11.20 -14.88
C GLY A 684 3.37 11.29 -16.41
N ALA A 685 3.83 10.22 -17.05
CA ALA A 685 3.81 10.06 -18.51
C ALA A 685 2.39 9.97 -19.11
N GLY A 686 1.37 9.79 -18.27
CA GLY A 686 -0.04 9.71 -18.67
C GLY A 686 -0.85 8.90 -17.67
N ALA A 687 -2.10 9.31 -17.42
CA ALA A 687 -2.91 8.72 -16.36
C ALA A 687 -3.18 7.22 -16.55
N SER A 688 -3.23 6.70 -17.76
CA SER A 688 -3.37 5.25 -18.05
C SER A 688 -2.04 4.47 -17.99
N SER A 689 -0.92 5.17 -17.98
CA SER A 689 0.42 4.60 -18.20
C SER A 689 1.31 4.67 -16.96
N THR A 690 1.09 5.64 -16.09
CA THR A 690 1.84 5.86 -14.85
C THR A 690 0.91 5.60 -13.67
N ILE A 691 1.16 4.54 -12.92
CA ILE A 691 0.29 4.08 -11.83
C ILE A 691 1.10 4.05 -10.54
N ILE A 692 0.65 4.79 -9.53
CA ILE A 692 1.17 4.68 -8.16
C ILE A 692 0.17 3.88 -7.33
N ASP A 693 0.64 2.84 -6.67
CA ASP A 693 -0.16 1.82 -6.02
C ASP A 693 0.17 1.70 -4.55
N GLY A 694 -0.74 2.21 -3.70
CA GLY A 694 -0.55 2.28 -2.25
C GLY A 694 -0.74 0.95 -1.51
N ARG A 695 -1.06 -0.15 -2.21
CA ARG A 695 -1.17 -1.53 -1.66
C ARG A 695 -2.08 -1.68 -0.43
N TYR A 696 -3.06 -0.79 -0.26
CA TYR A 696 -3.93 -0.67 0.91
C TYR A 696 -3.21 -0.35 2.24
N LEU A 697 -1.99 0.20 2.19
CA LEU A 697 -1.19 0.47 3.40
C LEU A 697 -1.41 1.87 3.98
N GLY A 698 -1.57 2.89 3.13
CA GLY A 698 -1.66 4.30 3.54
C GLY A 698 -2.22 5.19 2.43
N SER A 699 -2.05 6.52 2.56
CA SER A 699 -2.29 7.41 1.41
C SER A 699 -1.33 7.07 0.28
N VAL A 700 -1.80 7.08 -0.97
CA VAL A 700 -0.90 6.80 -2.12
C VAL A 700 0.08 7.95 -2.28
N ILE A 701 -0.42 9.19 -2.21
CA ILE A 701 0.39 10.40 -2.06
C ILE A 701 -0.11 11.20 -0.86
N ARG A 702 0.79 11.63 0.02
CA ARG A 702 0.52 12.53 1.13
C ARG A 702 1.29 13.83 0.98
N LEU A 703 0.58 14.96 1.06
CA LEU A 703 1.12 16.31 1.08
C LEU A 703 1.13 16.80 2.53
N LYS A 704 2.33 17.03 3.09
CA LYS A 704 2.53 17.61 4.42
C LYS A 704 2.41 19.14 4.36
N SER A 705 2.44 19.79 5.52
CA SER A 705 2.18 21.23 5.69
C SER A 705 3.14 22.18 4.94
N ASN A 706 4.24 21.68 4.41
CA ASN A 706 5.25 22.45 3.69
C ASN A 706 5.15 22.23 2.15
N ALA A 707 4.17 21.46 1.70
CA ALA A 707 3.98 21.08 0.30
C ALA A 707 3.17 22.09 -0.53
N ASP A 708 3.08 23.34 -0.07
CA ASP A 708 2.34 24.40 -0.77
C ASP A 708 2.79 24.57 -2.22
N TYR A 709 1.86 24.97 -3.09
CA TYR A 709 2.07 25.16 -4.54
C TYR A 709 2.48 23.89 -5.30
N THR A 710 2.33 22.71 -4.69
CA THR A 710 2.63 21.44 -5.36
C THR A 710 1.66 21.17 -6.50
N ILE A 711 2.20 20.64 -7.60
CA ILE A 711 1.45 20.25 -8.79
C ILE A 711 1.60 18.75 -8.97
N ILE A 712 0.48 18.03 -9.06
CA ILE A 712 0.47 16.60 -9.39
C ILE A 712 -0.37 16.43 -10.66
N LYS A 713 0.20 15.82 -11.69
CA LYS A 713 -0.47 15.70 -12.99
C LYS A 713 -0.19 14.40 -13.74
N ASN A 714 -1.17 13.98 -14.54
CA ASN A 714 -1.08 12.91 -15.55
C ASN A 714 -0.68 11.52 -15.00
N LEU A 715 -1.28 11.08 -13.90
CA LEU A 715 -1.00 9.77 -13.30
C LEU A 715 -2.24 9.12 -12.69
N THR A 716 -2.16 7.82 -12.42
CA THR A 716 -3.12 7.09 -11.61
C THR A 716 -2.62 6.97 -10.17
N VAL A 717 -3.51 7.17 -9.20
CA VAL A 717 -3.31 6.73 -7.81
C VAL A 717 -4.33 5.64 -7.49
N LYS A 718 -3.90 4.52 -6.90
CA LYS A 718 -4.84 3.44 -6.56
C LYS A 718 -4.53 2.70 -5.27
N ARG A 719 -5.59 2.06 -4.74
CA ARG A 719 -5.53 1.16 -3.57
C ARG A 719 -4.92 1.86 -2.35
N SER A 720 -5.44 3.02 -1.96
CA SER A 720 -5.13 3.63 -0.67
C SER A 720 -5.53 2.71 0.49
N GLY A 721 -4.89 2.87 1.65
CA GLY A 721 -5.35 2.23 2.88
C GLY A 721 -6.76 2.69 3.28
N ASN A 722 -7.35 1.95 4.21
CA ASN A 722 -8.73 2.15 4.67
C ASN A 722 -8.73 2.82 6.06
N ASN A 723 -9.30 4.02 6.16
CA ASN A 723 -9.50 4.70 7.45
C ASN A 723 -10.72 5.63 7.40
N THR A 724 -11.58 5.53 8.41
CA THR A 724 -12.79 6.35 8.57
C THR A 724 -12.54 7.70 9.25
N ASN A 725 -11.33 7.95 9.76
CA ASN A 725 -10.92 9.28 10.20
C ASN A 725 -11.15 10.29 9.06
N THR A 726 -11.36 11.55 9.44
CA THR A 726 -11.46 12.69 8.52
C THR A 726 -10.62 13.83 9.08
N CYS A 727 -9.91 14.56 8.22
CA CYS A 727 -9.05 15.68 8.61
C CYS A 727 -8.06 15.40 9.74
N SER A 728 -7.38 14.26 9.66
CA SER A 728 -6.23 13.94 10.50
C SER A 728 -4.93 14.18 9.72
N SER A 729 -3.92 14.75 10.37
CA SER A 729 -2.59 14.94 9.77
C SER A 729 -1.77 13.66 9.65
N THR A 730 -2.17 12.58 10.33
CA THR A 730 -1.39 11.33 10.40
C THR A 730 -2.21 10.08 10.11
N ALA A 731 -3.50 10.08 10.42
CA ALA A 731 -4.35 8.91 10.31
C ALA A 731 -5.21 8.88 9.03
N GLN A 732 -5.29 9.97 8.26
CA GLN A 732 -6.12 10.00 7.06
C GLN A 732 -5.49 9.24 5.90
N HIS A 733 -6.25 8.38 5.23
CA HIS A 733 -5.80 7.65 4.04
C HIS A 733 -6.63 8.08 2.82
N ALA A 734 -5.99 8.37 1.69
CA ALA A 734 -6.65 8.71 0.43
C ALA A 734 -5.77 8.36 -0.79
N GLY A 735 -6.32 8.45 -2.00
CA GLY A 735 -5.53 8.46 -3.23
C GLY A 735 -4.51 9.62 -3.20
N ILE A 736 -5.00 10.84 -2.97
CA ILE A 736 -4.14 11.97 -2.60
C ILE A 736 -4.72 12.63 -1.35
N ASP A 737 -3.89 12.76 -0.32
CA ASP A 737 -4.22 13.34 0.96
C ASP A 737 -3.46 14.65 1.18
N ALA A 738 -4.20 15.73 1.43
CA ALA A 738 -3.65 17.06 1.69
C ALA A 738 -4.18 17.62 3.02
N TYR A 739 -3.25 17.99 3.90
CA TYR A 739 -3.55 18.59 5.19
C TYR A 739 -2.73 19.86 5.40
N ASN A 740 -3.40 20.99 5.68
CA ASN A 740 -2.77 22.32 5.82
C ASN A 740 -1.89 22.67 4.60
N ALA A 741 -2.50 22.71 3.40
CA ALA A 741 -1.76 22.94 2.17
C ALA A 741 -2.41 24.02 1.30
N TYR A 742 -1.61 24.88 0.69
CA TYR A 742 -2.07 26.05 -0.06
C TYR A 742 -1.73 25.93 -1.55
N HIS A 743 -2.64 26.37 -2.43
CA HIS A 743 -2.41 26.47 -3.88
C HIS A 743 -2.05 25.15 -4.59
N LEU A 744 -2.65 24.04 -4.16
CA LEU A 744 -2.45 22.72 -4.76
C LEU A 744 -3.17 22.57 -6.09
N LYS A 745 -2.53 21.87 -7.05
CA LYS A 745 -3.10 21.57 -8.37
C LYS A 745 -3.03 20.09 -8.67
N LEU A 746 -4.20 19.45 -8.80
CA LEU A 746 -4.36 18.03 -9.11
C LEU A 746 -5.06 17.87 -10.47
N HIS A 747 -4.30 17.63 -11.53
CA HIS A 747 -4.78 17.71 -12.91
C HIS A 747 -4.66 16.37 -13.64
N HIS A 748 -5.71 15.91 -14.32
CA HIS A 748 -5.69 14.65 -15.09
C HIS A 748 -5.24 13.45 -14.24
N ILE A 749 -5.84 13.32 -13.05
CA ILE A 749 -5.55 12.23 -12.14
C ILE A 749 -6.64 11.18 -12.25
N ASN A 750 -6.24 9.93 -12.47
CA ASN A 750 -7.14 8.80 -12.36
C ASN A 750 -7.05 8.24 -10.93
N SER A 751 -8.08 8.44 -10.12
CA SER A 751 -8.18 7.79 -8.82
C SER A 751 -8.97 6.49 -8.97
N ARG A 752 -8.38 5.36 -8.56
CA ARG A 752 -8.98 4.02 -8.67
C ARG A 752 -8.94 3.28 -7.34
N ASP A 753 -10.07 2.73 -6.91
CA ASP A 753 -10.13 1.84 -5.73
C ASP A 753 -9.54 2.46 -4.44
N ASN A 754 -9.67 3.77 -4.31
CA ASN A 754 -9.33 4.50 -3.10
C ASN A 754 -10.60 4.71 -2.27
N GLU A 755 -10.49 4.63 -0.94
CA GLU A 755 -11.65 4.94 -0.09
C GLU A 755 -12.03 6.43 -0.21
N TYR A 756 -11.01 7.29 -0.25
CA TYR A 756 -11.14 8.68 -0.61
C TYR A 756 -10.32 8.90 -1.87
N GLY A 757 -10.94 9.37 -2.95
CA GLY A 757 -10.17 9.71 -4.14
C GLY A 757 -9.18 10.83 -3.83
N PHE A 758 -9.74 11.96 -3.40
CA PHE A 758 -9.00 13.11 -2.90
C PHE A 758 -9.52 13.52 -1.52
N ASN A 759 -8.61 13.71 -0.57
CA ASN A 759 -8.89 14.30 0.72
C ASN A 759 -8.15 15.63 0.86
N ALA A 760 -8.86 16.68 1.26
CA ALA A 760 -8.32 18.01 1.47
C ALA A 760 -8.88 18.64 2.74
N CYS A 761 -8.02 18.96 3.70
CA CYS A 761 -8.43 19.58 4.96
C CYS A 761 -7.56 20.79 5.27
N TYR A 762 -8.21 21.92 5.56
CA TYR A 762 -7.52 23.21 5.71
C TYR A 762 -6.65 23.53 4.50
N ALA A 763 -7.20 23.23 3.31
CA ALA A 763 -6.47 23.31 2.07
C ALA A 763 -7.11 24.35 1.15
N ASP A 764 -6.54 25.55 1.11
CA ASP A 764 -7.11 26.69 0.38
C ASP A 764 -6.54 26.80 -1.03
N TYR A 765 -7.33 27.36 -1.95
CA TYR A 765 -6.98 27.49 -3.38
C TYR A 765 -6.66 26.16 -4.07
N LEU A 766 -7.37 25.10 -3.68
CA LEU A 766 -7.25 23.77 -4.25
C LEU A 766 -7.91 23.71 -5.64
N GLU A 767 -7.19 23.21 -6.63
CA GLU A 767 -7.67 22.99 -8.00
C GLU A 767 -7.67 21.50 -8.35
N ILE A 768 -8.84 20.95 -8.67
CA ILE A 768 -9.00 19.56 -9.14
C ILE A 768 -9.73 19.57 -10.48
N LEU A 769 -9.06 19.14 -11.54
CA LEU A 769 -9.64 19.17 -12.88
C LEU A 769 -9.22 18.05 -13.82
N TYR A 770 -10.11 17.74 -14.76
CA TYR A 770 -9.95 16.67 -15.76
C TYR A 770 -9.61 15.31 -15.13
N SER A 771 -10.04 15.08 -13.89
CA SER A 771 -9.75 13.87 -13.14
C SER A 771 -10.93 12.89 -13.19
N ASP A 772 -10.60 11.61 -13.28
CA ASP A 772 -11.55 10.51 -13.25
C ASP A 772 -11.42 9.78 -11.90
N ILE A 773 -12.48 9.76 -11.12
CA ILE A 773 -12.49 9.35 -9.71
C ILE A 773 -13.50 8.22 -9.55
N ASP A 774 -13.00 6.98 -9.59
CA ASP A 774 -13.81 5.75 -9.55
C ASP A 774 -13.35 4.84 -8.41
N ALA A 775 -14.31 4.16 -7.77
CA ALA A 775 -14.04 3.17 -6.72
C ALA A 775 -14.75 1.85 -7.03
N THR A 776 -14.20 0.73 -6.59
CA THR A 776 -14.97 -0.51 -6.49
C THR A 776 -16.13 -0.29 -5.51
N THR A 777 -17.37 -0.54 -5.97
CA THR A 777 -18.59 -0.41 -5.15
C THR A 777 -18.47 -1.25 -3.89
N ARG A 778 -18.19 -0.59 -2.75
CA ARG A 778 -18.17 -1.20 -1.41
C ARG A 778 -19.42 -0.78 -0.66
N SER A 779 -20.24 -1.74 -0.25
CA SER A 779 -21.38 -1.49 0.62
C SER A 779 -20.89 -1.20 2.06
N GLY A 780 -21.10 0.02 2.55
CA GLY A 780 -20.95 0.35 3.98
C GLY A 780 -19.72 1.16 4.41
N SER A 781 -18.80 1.54 3.52
CA SER A 781 -17.67 2.43 3.85
C SER A 781 -18.03 3.91 3.65
N ALA A 782 -17.47 4.80 4.46
CA ALA A 782 -17.64 6.25 4.34
C ALA A 782 -16.83 6.82 3.16
N SER A 783 -16.87 6.21 1.98
CA SER A 783 -16.03 6.60 0.85
C SER A 783 -16.48 7.92 0.22
N ARG A 784 -15.52 8.75 -0.21
CA ARG A 784 -15.79 10.01 -0.91
C ARG A 784 -14.94 10.14 -2.15
N GLY A 785 -15.52 10.55 -3.27
CA GLY A 785 -14.73 10.84 -4.46
C GLY A 785 -13.79 12.03 -4.18
N ILE A 786 -14.38 13.16 -3.83
CA ILE A 786 -13.69 14.35 -3.35
C ILE A 786 -14.22 14.70 -1.97
N TYR A 787 -13.34 14.81 -0.99
CA TYR A 787 -13.67 15.31 0.33
C TYR A 787 -12.85 16.57 0.62
N ALA A 788 -13.55 17.65 0.97
CA ALA A 788 -12.95 18.92 1.37
C ALA A 788 -13.59 19.45 2.66
N GLN A 789 -12.77 19.96 3.59
CA GLN A 789 -13.26 20.56 4.83
C GLN A 789 -12.41 21.75 5.25
N ASN A 790 -13.08 22.84 5.69
CA ASN A 790 -12.44 24.13 5.99
C ASN A 790 -11.54 24.57 4.81
N THR A 791 -12.08 24.52 3.59
CA THR A 791 -11.35 24.82 2.35
C THR A 791 -11.96 26.04 1.69
N ASP A 792 -11.18 27.11 1.59
CA ASP A 792 -11.58 28.31 0.88
C ASP A 792 -11.06 28.30 -0.56
N TYR A 793 -11.87 28.82 -1.49
CA TYR A 793 -11.52 28.93 -2.91
C TYR A 793 -11.23 27.59 -3.62
N GLY A 794 -11.87 26.50 -3.21
CA GLY A 794 -11.78 25.22 -3.92
C GLY A 794 -12.41 25.28 -5.31
N ASN A 795 -11.73 24.77 -6.33
CA ASN A 795 -12.18 24.80 -7.73
C ASN A 795 -12.15 23.38 -8.32
N PHE A 796 -13.33 22.74 -8.38
CA PHE A 796 -13.49 21.36 -8.85
C PHE A 796 -14.27 21.35 -10.16
N ARG A 797 -13.59 21.03 -11.27
CA ARG A 797 -14.20 21.13 -12.60
C ARG A 797 -13.77 20.08 -13.61
N TYR A 798 -14.66 19.76 -14.56
CA TYR A 798 -14.38 18.78 -15.61
C TYR A 798 -13.98 17.39 -15.07
N ASN A 799 -14.45 17.03 -13.88
CA ASN A 799 -14.19 15.72 -13.28
C ASN A 799 -15.34 14.75 -13.53
N GLU A 800 -15.04 13.46 -13.59
CA GLU A 800 -16.01 12.36 -13.61
C GLU A 800 -15.88 11.57 -12.30
N ILE A 801 -16.97 11.41 -11.55
CA ILE A 801 -16.94 10.88 -10.17
C ILE A 801 -18.02 9.82 -9.99
N THR A 802 -17.60 8.60 -9.67
CA THR A 802 -18.48 7.43 -9.66
C THR A 802 -18.23 6.45 -8.53
N LYS A 803 -19.28 5.72 -8.12
CA LYS A 803 -19.23 4.56 -7.21
C LYS A 803 -18.72 4.82 -5.79
N HIS A 804 -18.74 6.08 -5.33
CA HIS A 804 -18.43 6.43 -3.94
C HIS A 804 -19.71 6.54 -3.10
N THR A 805 -19.61 6.54 -1.78
CA THR A 805 -20.76 6.86 -0.90
C THR A 805 -21.16 8.32 -1.06
N GLN A 806 -20.20 9.23 -1.20
CA GLN A 806 -20.45 10.61 -1.61
C GLN A 806 -19.60 10.93 -2.84
N GLY A 807 -20.19 11.52 -3.87
CA GLY A 807 -19.41 11.99 -5.03
C GLY A 807 -18.45 13.11 -4.61
N ILE A 808 -19.02 14.28 -4.28
CA ILE A 808 -18.29 15.42 -3.72
C ILE A 808 -18.87 15.74 -2.33
N GLN A 809 -18.01 15.84 -1.32
CA GLN A 809 -18.38 16.28 0.02
C GLN A 809 -17.58 17.52 0.44
N LEU A 810 -18.29 18.62 0.75
CA LEU A 810 -17.71 19.87 1.26
C LEU A 810 -18.31 20.24 2.62
N ASN A 811 -17.47 20.32 3.65
CA ASN A 811 -17.91 20.56 5.02
C ASN A 811 -17.27 21.79 5.67
N SER A 812 -17.96 22.29 6.71
CA SER A 812 -17.43 23.15 7.77
C SER A 812 -16.71 24.42 7.29
N ASN A 813 -17.46 25.53 7.25
CA ASN A 813 -16.92 26.89 7.05
C ASN A 813 -16.05 27.03 5.79
N SER A 814 -16.39 26.32 4.72
CA SER A 814 -15.72 26.52 3.42
C SER A 814 -16.37 27.69 2.68
N HIS A 815 -15.54 28.58 2.11
CA HIS A 815 -15.99 29.78 1.40
C HIS A 815 -15.58 29.78 -0.08
N TYR A 816 -16.39 30.40 -0.94
CA TYR A 816 -16.04 30.70 -2.33
C TYR A 816 -15.64 29.47 -3.19
N SER A 817 -16.07 28.28 -2.79
CA SER A 817 -15.78 27.05 -3.54
C SER A 817 -16.72 26.91 -4.75
N LYS A 818 -16.22 26.31 -5.84
CA LYS A 818 -16.92 26.18 -7.13
C LYS A 818 -16.88 24.75 -7.64
N PHE A 819 -18.04 24.19 -7.95
CA PHE A 819 -18.18 22.87 -8.58
C PHE A 819 -18.84 23.05 -9.95
N TYR A 820 -18.11 22.83 -11.04
CA TYR A 820 -18.69 23.04 -12.36
C TYR A 820 -18.20 22.17 -13.50
N ASN A 821 -19.07 21.92 -14.48
CA ASN A 821 -18.79 21.03 -15.61
C ASN A 821 -18.36 19.61 -15.18
N ASN A 822 -18.80 19.14 -14.01
CA ASN A 822 -18.51 17.78 -13.55
C ASN A 822 -19.64 16.81 -13.95
N LYS A 823 -19.30 15.52 -14.05
CA LYS A 823 -20.24 14.41 -14.14
C LYS A 823 -20.17 13.60 -12.84
N ILE A 824 -21.27 13.49 -12.11
CA ILE A 824 -21.31 12.84 -10.80
C ILE A 824 -22.43 11.81 -10.83
N HIS A 825 -22.09 10.53 -10.85
CA HIS A 825 -23.10 9.49 -11.05
C HIS A 825 -22.79 8.12 -10.48
N ASN A 826 -23.81 7.28 -10.35
CA ASN A 826 -23.69 5.91 -9.84
C ASN A 826 -23.05 5.85 -8.43
N ASN A 827 -23.27 6.87 -7.60
CA ASN A 827 -22.80 6.88 -6.21
C ASN A 827 -23.83 6.23 -5.29
N THR A 828 -23.35 5.56 -4.24
CA THR A 828 -24.22 4.80 -3.32
C THR A 828 -24.91 5.68 -2.27
N GLY A 829 -24.52 6.96 -2.17
CA GLY A 829 -25.19 8.00 -1.37
C GLY A 829 -25.52 9.23 -2.21
N TYR A 830 -25.04 10.42 -1.82
CA TYR A 830 -25.35 11.67 -2.53
C TYR A 830 -24.36 11.94 -3.67
N GLY A 831 -24.84 12.62 -4.71
CA GLY A 831 -23.95 13.17 -5.73
C GLY A 831 -23.06 14.27 -5.13
N ILE A 832 -23.69 15.32 -4.61
CA ILE A 832 -23.02 16.41 -3.89
C ILE A 832 -23.58 16.49 -2.46
N TYR A 833 -22.71 16.46 -1.46
CA TYR A 833 -23.02 16.75 -0.07
C TYR A 833 -22.32 18.04 0.37
N SER A 834 -23.08 19.03 0.83
CA SER A 834 -22.53 20.30 1.34
C SER A 834 -23.10 20.65 2.71
N SER A 835 -22.26 21.00 3.67
CA SER A 835 -22.69 21.38 5.03
C SER A 835 -21.95 22.60 5.58
N SER A 836 -22.71 23.62 5.99
CA SER A 836 -22.21 24.82 6.68
C SER A 836 -21.21 25.65 5.85
N ASN A 837 -21.59 25.99 4.62
CA ASN A 837 -20.73 26.68 3.64
C ASN A 837 -21.30 28.02 3.18
N TYR A 838 -20.42 28.91 2.74
CA TYR A 838 -20.74 30.27 2.28
C TYR A 838 -20.29 30.47 0.84
N ASP A 839 -21.08 31.19 0.05
CA ASP A 839 -20.71 31.62 -1.31
C ASP A 839 -20.32 30.42 -2.23
N LEU A 840 -20.91 29.24 -1.99
CA LEU A 840 -20.75 28.05 -2.83
C LEU A 840 -21.44 28.24 -4.19
N GLU A 841 -20.72 28.00 -5.28
CA GLU A 841 -21.24 28.01 -6.65
C GLU A 841 -21.23 26.60 -7.25
N VAL A 842 -22.40 26.07 -7.63
CA VAL A 842 -22.55 24.77 -8.30
C VAL A 842 -23.21 24.98 -9.65
N TYR A 843 -22.49 24.81 -10.76
CA TYR A 843 -23.07 25.11 -12.07
C TYR A 843 -22.63 24.21 -13.22
N ASN A 844 -23.50 24.03 -14.21
CA ASN A 844 -23.25 23.20 -15.40
C ASN A 844 -22.81 21.75 -15.08
N ASN A 845 -23.23 21.17 -13.95
CA ASN A 845 -22.92 19.78 -13.63
C ASN A 845 -24.01 18.83 -14.12
N ILE A 846 -23.63 17.59 -14.45
CA ILE A 846 -24.55 16.48 -14.70
C ILE A 846 -24.48 15.55 -13.48
N ILE A 847 -25.59 15.44 -12.77
CA ILE A 847 -25.70 14.67 -11.52
C ILE A 847 -26.81 13.65 -11.68
N ARG A 848 -26.46 12.35 -11.73
CA ARG A 848 -27.45 11.33 -12.05
C ARG A 848 -27.23 9.97 -11.40
N ASP A 849 -28.27 9.16 -11.32
CA ASP A 849 -28.17 7.76 -10.90
C ASP A 849 -27.49 7.58 -9.53
N ASN A 850 -27.69 8.51 -8.60
CA ASN A 850 -27.18 8.37 -7.24
C ASN A 850 -28.28 7.75 -6.37
N ASN A 851 -27.92 6.81 -5.49
CA ASN A 851 -28.91 6.06 -4.70
C ASN A 851 -29.68 6.95 -3.71
N ASN A 852 -29.13 8.10 -3.34
CA ASN A 852 -29.76 9.10 -2.48
C ASN A 852 -30.01 10.38 -3.29
N ASP A 853 -30.00 11.57 -2.69
CA ASP A 853 -30.26 12.81 -3.43
C ASP A 853 -29.13 13.18 -4.38
N GLY A 854 -29.47 13.82 -5.50
CA GLY A 854 -28.48 14.38 -6.41
C GLY A 854 -27.63 15.42 -5.69
N ILE A 855 -28.27 16.40 -5.05
CA ILE A 855 -27.61 17.44 -4.24
C ILE A 855 -28.25 17.49 -2.86
N TYR A 856 -27.47 17.19 -1.83
CA TYR A 856 -27.84 17.43 -0.44
C TYR A 856 -27.05 18.61 0.11
N ALA A 857 -27.73 19.67 0.55
CA ALA A 857 -27.04 20.81 1.11
C ALA A 857 -27.71 21.41 2.34
N THR A 858 -26.95 21.56 3.42
CA THR A 858 -27.44 22.05 4.72
C THR A 858 -26.69 23.29 5.18
N SER A 859 -27.40 24.25 5.78
CA SER A 859 -26.85 25.51 6.30
C SER A 859 -26.02 26.28 5.26
N LEU A 860 -26.67 26.66 4.15
CA LEU A 860 -26.10 27.33 2.99
C LEU A 860 -26.36 28.84 3.00
N PHE A 861 -25.35 29.65 2.70
CA PHE A 861 -25.46 31.11 2.72
C PHE A 861 -24.90 31.73 1.45
N ARG A 862 -25.69 32.57 0.76
CA ARG A 862 -25.27 33.28 -0.47
C ARG A 862 -24.78 32.33 -1.59
N SER A 863 -25.38 31.15 -1.68
CA SER A 863 -24.95 30.09 -2.61
C SER A 863 -25.79 30.05 -3.89
N GLU A 864 -25.19 29.57 -4.97
CA GLU A 864 -25.80 29.52 -6.29
C GLU A 864 -25.76 28.12 -6.90
N PHE A 865 -26.89 27.67 -7.44
CA PHE A 865 -27.06 26.40 -8.16
C PHE A 865 -27.61 26.70 -9.56
N ILE A 866 -26.74 26.73 -10.57
CA ILE A 866 -27.07 27.29 -11.89
C ILE A 866 -26.86 26.28 -13.02
N ASN A 867 -27.84 26.11 -13.92
CA ASN A 867 -27.71 25.31 -15.14
C ASN A 867 -27.23 23.85 -14.92
N ASN A 868 -27.55 23.25 -13.78
CA ASN A 868 -27.26 21.84 -13.53
C ASN A 868 -28.34 20.94 -14.13
N THR A 869 -27.94 19.74 -14.52
CA THR A 869 -28.84 18.66 -14.95
C THR A 869 -28.85 17.59 -13.88
N VAL A 870 -29.98 17.39 -13.20
CA VAL A 870 -30.12 16.48 -12.06
C VAL A 870 -31.21 15.45 -12.33
N ILE A 871 -30.83 14.20 -12.57
CA ILE A 871 -31.70 13.17 -13.15
C ILE A 871 -31.61 11.84 -12.38
N ASP A 872 -32.70 11.08 -12.23
CA ASP A 872 -32.67 9.69 -11.73
C ASP A 872 -32.03 9.53 -10.33
N ASN A 873 -32.36 10.43 -9.38
CA ASN A 873 -31.94 10.33 -7.97
C ASN A 873 -33.15 10.09 -7.03
N SER A 874 -32.93 10.12 -5.71
CA SER A 874 -34.03 10.15 -4.73
C SER A 874 -34.78 11.49 -4.78
N ASP A 875 -34.29 12.52 -4.07
CA ASP A 875 -34.61 13.91 -4.41
C ASP A 875 -33.58 14.43 -5.44
N GLY A 876 -33.98 15.30 -6.36
CA GLY A 876 -33.03 16.02 -7.21
C GLY A 876 -32.12 16.90 -6.34
N MET A 877 -32.74 17.73 -5.50
CA MET A 877 -32.03 18.53 -4.50
C MET A 877 -32.76 18.54 -3.15
N GLU A 878 -32.09 18.19 -2.06
CA GLU A 878 -32.56 18.45 -0.68
C GLU A 878 -31.76 19.62 -0.08
N LEU A 879 -32.48 20.67 0.33
CA LEU A 879 -31.91 21.85 0.96
C LEU A 879 -32.42 21.99 2.39
N ARG A 880 -31.52 21.99 3.37
CA ARG A 880 -31.87 21.84 4.79
C ARG A 880 -31.31 22.93 5.71
N GLY A 881 -32.05 23.24 6.77
CA GLY A 881 -31.55 24.03 7.89
C GLY A 881 -31.43 25.53 7.58
N SER A 882 -30.50 26.21 8.26
CA SER A 882 -30.37 27.66 8.19
C SER A 882 -29.82 28.11 6.84
N ALA A 883 -30.69 28.36 5.87
CA ALA A 883 -30.30 28.83 4.54
C ALA A 883 -30.97 30.15 4.16
N TYR A 884 -30.22 31.06 3.54
CA TYR A 884 -30.71 32.33 3.01
C TYR A 884 -29.88 32.85 1.83
N SER A 885 -30.48 33.70 1.00
CA SER A 885 -29.84 34.26 -0.20
C SER A 885 -29.33 33.17 -1.15
N VAL A 886 -30.10 32.09 -1.30
CA VAL A 886 -29.77 31.00 -2.22
C VAL A 886 -30.45 31.24 -3.57
N THR A 887 -29.71 31.11 -4.66
CA THR A 887 -30.23 31.21 -6.03
C THR A 887 -30.18 29.84 -6.69
N ILE A 888 -31.31 29.36 -7.22
CA ILE A 888 -31.41 28.12 -8.00
C ILE A 888 -31.99 28.50 -9.35
N SER A 889 -31.18 28.46 -10.41
CA SER A 889 -31.64 28.94 -11.72
C SER A 889 -31.19 28.14 -12.93
N GLY A 890 -32.07 27.99 -13.92
CA GLY A 890 -31.72 27.35 -15.20
C GLY A 890 -31.49 25.84 -15.10
N ASN A 891 -31.80 25.20 -13.97
CA ASN A 891 -31.56 23.78 -13.77
C ASN A 891 -32.64 22.93 -14.46
N THR A 892 -32.24 21.77 -14.96
CA THR A 892 -33.14 20.72 -15.46
C THR A 892 -33.17 19.60 -14.42
N ILE A 893 -34.31 19.38 -13.78
CA ILE A 893 -34.48 18.43 -12.68
C ILE A 893 -35.59 17.44 -13.04
N LYS A 894 -35.21 16.20 -13.32
CA LYS A 894 -36.09 15.24 -13.99
C LYS A 894 -35.98 13.81 -13.44
N ASP A 895 -37.05 13.02 -13.53
CA ASP A 895 -37.07 11.58 -13.21
C ASP A 895 -36.58 11.23 -11.79
N ASN A 896 -36.63 12.17 -10.83
CA ASN A 896 -36.24 11.87 -9.46
C ASN A 896 -37.41 11.20 -8.74
N SER A 897 -37.12 10.07 -8.08
CA SER A 897 -38.13 9.16 -7.53
C SER A 897 -38.98 9.77 -6.40
N ALA A 898 -38.49 10.83 -5.75
CA ALA A 898 -39.21 11.65 -4.79
C ALA A 898 -39.41 13.08 -5.33
N THR A 899 -38.68 14.07 -4.84
CA THR A 899 -38.93 15.49 -5.14
C THR A 899 -37.89 16.01 -6.11
N GLY A 900 -38.27 16.92 -7.02
CA GLY A 900 -37.29 17.72 -7.76
C GLY A 900 -36.44 18.57 -6.81
N ILE A 901 -37.07 19.48 -6.04
CA ILE A 901 -36.40 20.20 -4.94
C ILE A 901 -37.20 20.12 -3.65
N ASN A 902 -36.58 19.59 -2.59
CA ASN A 902 -37.10 19.50 -1.24
C ASN A 902 -36.45 20.58 -0.34
N ILE A 903 -37.25 21.54 0.13
CA ILE A 903 -36.81 22.68 0.95
C ILE A 903 -37.29 22.47 2.39
N TYR A 904 -36.35 22.28 3.31
CA TYR A 904 -36.64 21.93 4.68
C TYR A 904 -36.04 22.92 5.70
N ARG A 905 -36.91 23.68 6.37
CA ARG A 905 -36.59 24.65 7.44
C ARG A 905 -35.72 25.86 7.02
N PHE A 906 -35.93 26.43 5.83
CA PHE A 906 -35.21 27.65 5.41
C PHE A 906 -35.48 28.84 6.35
N THR A 907 -34.46 29.62 6.72
CA THR A 907 -34.56 30.65 7.79
C THR A 907 -34.34 32.09 7.28
N GLY A 908 -34.87 32.46 6.11
CA GLY A 908 -34.86 33.85 5.66
C GLY A 908 -35.57 34.77 6.66
N SER A 909 -34.84 35.65 7.37
CA SER A 909 -35.43 36.48 8.43
C SER A 909 -35.94 37.83 7.93
N SER A 910 -35.52 38.26 6.74
CA SER A 910 -35.84 39.57 6.14
C SER A 910 -35.86 39.52 4.62
N ILE A 911 -36.41 40.56 3.99
CA ILE A 911 -36.48 40.70 2.53
C ILE A 911 -35.10 40.70 1.85
N SER A 912 -34.05 41.16 2.53
CA SER A 912 -32.66 41.13 2.03
C SER A 912 -32.04 39.73 2.03
N GLN A 913 -32.69 38.75 2.66
CA GLN A 913 -32.26 37.36 2.80
C GLN A 913 -33.10 36.39 1.95
N LYS A 914 -33.86 36.91 0.98
CA LYS A 914 -34.73 36.11 0.12
C LYS A 914 -33.94 35.09 -0.71
N SER A 915 -34.54 33.93 -0.96
CA SER A 915 -34.00 32.91 -1.86
C SER A 915 -34.87 32.83 -3.11
N VAL A 916 -34.22 32.63 -4.26
CA VAL A 916 -34.85 32.70 -5.58
C VAL A 916 -34.69 31.37 -6.29
N ILE A 917 -35.80 30.80 -6.73
CA ILE A 917 -35.86 29.60 -7.57
C ILE A 917 -36.50 30.03 -8.88
N GLU A 918 -35.71 30.17 -9.94
CA GLU A 918 -36.19 30.72 -11.20
C GLU A 918 -35.66 30.09 -12.49
N ASN A 919 -36.49 30.07 -13.53
CA ASN A 919 -36.12 29.51 -14.85
C ASN A 919 -35.71 28.02 -14.82
N ASN A 920 -36.19 27.24 -13.85
CA ASN A 920 -35.91 25.81 -13.77
C ASN A 920 -37.00 24.98 -14.46
N ILE A 921 -36.61 23.80 -14.95
CA ILE A 921 -37.51 22.83 -15.58
C ILE A 921 -37.61 21.60 -14.67
N PHE A 922 -38.83 21.24 -14.29
CA PHE A 922 -39.16 20.10 -13.44
C PHE A 922 -40.04 19.12 -14.21
N THR A 923 -39.54 17.91 -14.49
CA THR A 923 -40.25 16.93 -15.32
C THR A 923 -40.28 15.56 -14.66
N ASP A 924 -41.43 14.91 -14.60
CA ASP A 924 -41.54 13.49 -14.18
C ASP A 924 -40.96 13.18 -12.78
N ASN A 925 -41.05 14.14 -11.84
CA ASN A 925 -40.73 13.89 -10.42
C ASN A 925 -42.04 13.65 -9.64
N ASN A 926 -41.99 13.05 -8.44
CA ASN A 926 -43.21 12.90 -7.62
C ASN A 926 -43.78 14.27 -7.19
N TYR A 927 -42.90 15.17 -6.76
CA TYR A 927 -43.22 16.59 -6.55
C TYR A 927 -42.19 17.43 -7.30
N GLY A 928 -42.60 18.47 -8.03
CA GLY A 928 -41.64 19.38 -8.66
C GLY A 928 -40.82 20.13 -7.61
N ILE A 929 -41.51 20.87 -6.74
CA ILE A 929 -40.92 21.47 -5.54
C ILE A 929 -41.79 21.16 -4.32
N TYR A 930 -41.17 20.69 -3.25
CA TYR A 930 -41.78 20.50 -1.94
C TYR A 930 -41.10 21.40 -0.91
N THR A 931 -41.87 22.17 -0.14
CA THR A 931 -41.33 22.97 0.97
C THR A 931 -42.00 22.58 2.29
N ASN A 932 -41.21 22.33 3.33
CA ASN A 932 -41.70 21.91 4.65
C ASN A 932 -41.13 22.78 5.78
N GLY A 933 -42.03 23.54 6.42
CA GLY A 933 -41.69 24.47 7.50
C GLY A 933 -41.89 23.93 8.92
N GLN A 934 -42.09 22.62 9.13
CA GLN A 934 -42.33 21.95 10.42
C GLN A 934 -42.89 22.84 11.55
N TYR A 935 -44.18 23.14 11.49
CA TYR A 935 -44.97 23.78 12.56
C TYR A 935 -44.46 25.12 13.15
N SER A 936 -43.36 25.70 12.64
CA SER A 936 -42.84 27.00 13.08
C SER A 936 -43.02 28.08 12.02
N SER A 937 -43.58 29.21 12.44
CA SER A 937 -43.74 30.41 11.60
C SER A 937 -42.43 31.14 11.31
N SER A 938 -41.28 30.60 11.71
CA SER A 938 -39.95 31.17 11.44
C SER A 938 -39.29 30.59 10.18
N TYR A 939 -39.83 29.49 9.64
CA TYR A 939 -39.28 28.80 8.48
C TYR A 939 -40.00 29.16 7.18
N ASN A 940 -39.33 28.93 6.04
CA ASN A 940 -39.83 29.06 4.67
C ASN A 940 -40.45 30.44 4.35
N LYS A 941 -39.73 31.50 4.74
CA LYS A 941 -40.07 32.89 4.43
C LYS A 941 -39.27 33.42 3.25
N TYR A 942 -39.87 34.36 2.52
CA TYR A 942 -39.18 35.11 1.45
C TYR A 942 -38.61 34.20 0.36
N LEU A 943 -39.38 33.20 -0.04
CA LEU A 943 -39.07 32.35 -1.20
C LEU A 943 -39.75 32.92 -2.45
N GLU A 944 -38.98 33.11 -3.51
CA GLU A 944 -39.48 33.54 -4.82
C GLU A 944 -39.38 32.40 -5.82
N PHE A 945 -40.52 31.96 -6.36
CA PHE A 945 -40.63 30.98 -7.44
C PHE A 945 -41.04 31.71 -8.71
N LYS A 946 -40.12 31.87 -9.66
CA LYS A 946 -40.35 32.67 -10.87
C LYS A 946 -40.02 31.94 -12.16
N ASN A 947 -40.84 32.08 -13.20
CA ASN A 947 -40.51 31.57 -14.55
C ASN A 947 -40.13 30.07 -14.60
N ASN A 948 -40.58 29.25 -13.65
CA ASN A 948 -40.29 27.81 -13.67
C ASN A 948 -41.34 27.07 -14.49
N THR A 949 -40.93 25.95 -15.08
CA THR A 949 -41.82 25.05 -15.82
C THR A 949 -41.91 23.73 -15.09
N PHE A 950 -43.12 23.32 -14.75
CA PHE A 950 -43.44 22.03 -14.13
C PHE A 950 -44.25 21.22 -15.13
N THR A 951 -43.79 20.01 -15.46
CA THR A 951 -44.43 19.12 -16.44
C THR A 951 -44.55 17.73 -15.86
N SER A 952 -45.76 17.15 -15.84
CA SER A 952 -45.99 15.73 -15.52
C SER A 952 -45.39 15.28 -14.18
N ASN A 953 -45.59 16.05 -13.10
CA ASN A 953 -45.10 15.64 -11.77
C ASN A 953 -46.23 14.94 -11.00
N SER A 954 -46.05 13.67 -10.60
CA SER A 954 -47.13 12.75 -10.20
C SER A 954 -48.03 13.18 -9.04
N HIS A 955 -47.62 14.13 -8.19
CA HIS A 955 -48.50 14.70 -7.17
C HIS A 955 -48.69 16.19 -7.38
N TYR A 956 -47.67 17.00 -7.12
CA TYR A 956 -47.79 18.44 -7.16
C TYR A 956 -46.65 19.09 -7.96
N GLY A 957 -46.96 20.09 -8.76
CA GLY A 957 -45.95 20.95 -9.36
C GLY A 957 -45.18 21.72 -8.27
N LEU A 958 -45.87 22.58 -7.54
CA LEU A 958 -45.34 23.28 -6.37
C LEU A 958 -46.20 23.03 -5.13
N TYR A 959 -45.62 22.42 -4.10
CA TYR A 959 -46.27 22.18 -2.82
C TYR A 959 -45.56 22.87 -1.68
N CYS A 960 -46.25 23.83 -1.07
CA CYS A 960 -45.80 24.46 0.15
C CYS A 960 -46.61 24.00 1.36
N TYR A 961 -45.96 23.20 2.21
CA TYR A 961 -46.52 22.56 3.39
C TYR A 961 -46.27 23.37 4.66
N TYR A 962 -47.33 23.57 5.43
CA TYR A 962 -47.47 24.48 6.57
C TYR A 962 -47.28 25.96 6.27
N TYR A 963 -46.07 26.54 6.32
CA TYR A 963 -45.90 28.00 6.37
C TYR A 963 -45.30 28.57 5.08
N CYS A 964 -46.14 29.24 4.28
CA CYS A 964 -45.76 29.90 3.02
C CYS A 964 -45.89 31.41 3.21
N TYR A 965 -44.88 32.02 3.82
CA TYR A 965 -44.95 33.41 4.29
C TYR A 965 -44.13 34.32 3.40
N TYR A 966 -44.74 35.42 2.94
CA TYR A 966 -44.06 36.35 2.03
C TYR A 966 -43.50 35.64 0.79
N THR A 967 -44.19 34.61 0.32
CA THR A 967 -43.81 33.82 -0.85
C THR A 967 -44.26 34.56 -2.13
N LEU A 968 -43.42 34.58 -3.15
CA LEU A 968 -43.79 35.04 -4.50
C LEU A 968 -43.87 33.83 -5.41
N VAL A 969 -45.00 33.63 -6.09
CA VAL A 969 -45.18 32.63 -7.14
C VAL A 969 -45.62 33.37 -8.39
N GLU A 970 -44.69 33.61 -9.32
CA GLU A 970 -44.94 34.46 -10.48
C GLU A 970 -44.43 33.88 -11.81
N ASN A 971 -45.21 34.04 -12.89
CA ASN A 971 -44.81 33.61 -14.24
C ASN A 971 -44.44 32.12 -14.39
N ASN A 972 -44.89 31.24 -13.49
CA ASN A 972 -44.62 29.81 -13.61
C ASN A 972 -45.63 29.14 -14.54
N THR A 973 -45.21 28.06 -15.19
CA THR A 973 -46.05 27.22 -16.04
C THR A 973 -46.20 25.83 -15.41
N PHE A 974 -47.43 25.40 -15.18
CA PHE A 974 -47.77 24.09 -14.62
C PHE A 974 -48.55 23.29 -15.67
N ILE A 975 -47.98 22.17 -16.12
CA ILE A 975 -48.53 21.29 -17.14
C ILE A 975 -48.78 19.93 -16.48
N GLY A 976 -50.05 19.57 -16.33
CA GLY A 976 -50.46 18.31 -15.72
C GLY A 976 -50.62 17.16 -16.72
N ASP A 977 -50.98 15.99 -16.20
CA ASP A 977 -51.29 14.76 -16.92
C ASP A 977 -52.14 13.82 -16.03
N ASP A 978 -52.27 12.56 -16.44
CA ASP A 978 -53.20 11.60 -15.84
C ASP A 978 -52.90 11.24 -14.36
N ASP A 979 -51.73 11.61 -13.81
CA ASP A 979 -51.42 11.41 -12.39
C ASP A 979 -51.14 12.72 -11.61
N THR A 980 -50.81 13.83 -12.27
CA THR A 980 -50.59 15.13 -11.60
C THR A 980 -51.84 15.61 -10.81
N THR A 981 -51.75 15.70 -9.48
CA THR A 981 -52.90 16.02 -8.61
C THR A 981 -53.26 17.52 -8.52
N TYR A 982 -52.27 18.39 -8.29
CA TYR A 982 -52.45 19.84 -8.32
C TYR A 982 -51.23 20.53 -8.96
N GLY A 983 -51.44 21.60 -9.71
CA GLY A 983 -50.33 22.44 -10.17
C GLY A 983 -49.68 23.17 -9.00
N LEU A 984 -50.49 23.86 -8.18
CA LEU A 984 -50.05 24.66 -7.04
C LEU A 984 -50.86 24.34 -5.78
N TYR A 985 -50.18 23.87 -4.73
CA TYR A 985 -50.77 23.66 -3.40
C TYR A 985 -50.09 24.53 -2.35
N LEU A 986 -50.86 25.39 -1.67
CA LEU A 986 -50.38 26.22 -0.55
C LEU A 986 -51.18 25.93 0.72
N GLN A 987 -50.56 25.29 1.72
CA GLN A 987 -51.31 24.86 2.92
C GLN A 987 -51.66 25.99 3.89
N ARG A 988 -50.69 26.83 4.31
CA ARG A 988 -50.97 28.09 5.04
C ARG A 988 -50.19 29.23 4.42
N SER A 989 -50.86 30.00 3.57
CA SER A 989 -50.25 31.13 2.86
C SER A 989 -50.67 32.45 3.48
N LEU A 990 -49.69 33.29 3.83
CA LEU A 990 -49.90 34.61 4.42
C LEU A 990 -48.92 35.62 3.81
N TYR A 991 -49.41 36.82 3.51
CA TYR A 991 -48.64 37.91 2.89
C TYR A 991 -47.99 37.56 1.54
N SER A 992 -48.43 36.47 0.89
CA SER A 992 -47.82 35.95 -0.34
C SER A 992 -48.44 36.60 -1.57
N THR A 993 -47.72 36.57 -2.68
CA THR A 993 -48.17 37.07 -3.98
C THR A 993 -48.15 35.95 -5.00
N ILE A 994 -49.27 35.72 -5.68
CA ILE A 994 -49.45 34.68 -6.69
C ILE A 994 -49.99 35.34 -7.95
N GLY A 995 -49.18 35.45 -9.01
CA GLY A 995 -49.64 36.12 -10.22
C GLY A 995 -49.00 35.67 -11.52
N ASN A 996 -49.69 35.93 -12.64
CA ASN A 996 -49.19 35.63 -13.99
C ASN A 996 -48.80 34.14 -14.23
N ASN A 997 -49.30 33.20 -13.43
CA ASN A 997 -49.00 31.77 -13.63
C ASN A 997 -49.95 31.15 -14.65
N THR A 998 -49.47 30.16 -15.40
CA THR A 998 -50.23 29.44 -16.43
C THR A 998 -50.39 27.98 -16.02
N PHE A 999 -51.61 27.46 -16.07
CA PHE A 999 -51.96 26.07 -15.80
C PHE A 999 -52.55 25.44 -17.07
N GLN A 1000 -52.02 24.30 -17.49
CA GLN A 1000 -52.37 23.59 -18.73
C GLN A 1000 -52.58 22.11 -18.44
N ASP A 1001 -53.38 21.47 -19.30
CA ASP A 1001 -53.77 20.05 -19.25
C ASP A 1001 -54.46 19.64 -17.93
N ASP A 1002 -54.94 18.39 -17.85
CA ASP A 1002 -55.83 17.96 -16.77
C ASP A 1002 -55.04 17.64 -15.49
N HIS A 1003 -55.15 18.50 -14.47
CA HIS A 1003 -54.80 18.13 -13.09
C HIS A 1003 -55.94 17.27 -12.50
N THR A 1004 -55.63 16.13 -11.91
CA THR A 1004 -56.65 15.15 -11.45
C THR A 1004 -57.57 15.68 -10.33
N SER A 1005 -57.19 16.76 -9.64
CA SER A 1005 -58.03 17.43 -8.63
C SER A 1005 -58.36 18.90 -8.94
N LYS A 1006 -57.44 19.83 -8.67
CA LYS A 1006 -57.59 21.27 -8.94
C LYS A 1006 -56.27 21.82 -9.44
N ASP A 1007 -56.29 22.85 -10.29
CA ASP A 1007 -55.05 23.50 -10.71
C ASP A 1007 -54.37 24.20 -9.52
N ILE A 1008 -55.19 24.87 -8.69
CA ILE A 1008 -54.74 25.62 -7.52
C ILE A 1008 -55.55 25.22 -6.28
N TYR A 1009 -54.87 24.92 -5.17
CA TYR A 1009 -55.49 24.74 -3.86
C TYR A 1009 -54.80 25.55 -2.77
N MET A 1010 -55.56 26.38 -2.06
CA MET A 1010 -55.10 27.11 -0.88
C MET A 1010 -55.93 26.73 0.34
N TYR A 1011 -55.32 26.04 1.32
CA TYR A 1011 -56.06 25.45 2.43
C TYR A 1011 -56.34 26.44 3.59
N TYR A 1012 -55.35 27.27 3.95
CA TYR A 1012 -55.52 28.34 4.94
C TYR A 1012 -54.95 29.65 4.39
N CYS A 1013 -55.83 30.61 4.14
CA CYS A 1013 -55.46 31.94 3.66
C CYS A 1013 -55.43 32.97 4.80
N GLY A 1014 -54.43 33.86 4.80
CA GLY A 1014 -54.43 35.03 5.68
C GLY A 1014 -55.57 36.00 5.35
N THR A 1015 -56.01 36.78 6.36
CA THR A 1015 -57.09 37.79 6.22
C THR A 1015 -56.57 39.18 6.57
N GLY A 1016 -57.27 40.24 6.12
CA GLY A 1016 -56.90 41.63 6.39
C GLY A 1016 -55.50 41.96 5.87
N ALA A 1017 -54.65 42.53 6.73
CA ALA A 1017 -53.27 42.88 6.39
C ALA A 1017 -52.39 41.66 6.02
N ALA A 1018 -52.80 40.44 6.42
CA ALA A 1018 -52.10 39.19 6.12
C ALA A 1018 -52.58 38.46 4.87
N SER A 1019 -53.49 39.08 4.11
CA SER A 1019 -54.06 38.50 2.89
C SER A 1019 -53.00 38.22 1.82
N ASN A 1020 -53.24 37.15 1.06
CA ASN A 1020 -52.48 36.87 -0.14
C ASN A 1020 -52.97 37.76 -1.29
N LYS A 1021 -52.05 38.19 -2.16
CA LYS A 1021 -52.37 38.93 -3.38
C LYS A 1021 -52.43 37.96 -4.55
N PHE A 1022 -53.50 38.02 -5.33
CA PHE A 1022 -53.73 37.14 -6.47
C PHE A 1022 -54.06 37.97 -7.72
N PHE A 1023 -53.35 37.80 -8.84
CA PHE A 1023 -53.63 38.54 -10.08
C PHE A 1023 -53.19 37.82 -11.36
N ASN A 1024 -54.00 37.91 -12.42
CA ASN A 1024 -53.65 37.46 -13.79
C ASN A 1024 -53.16 36.00 -13.93
N ASN A 1025 -53.63 35.06 -13.10
CA ASN A 1025 -53.35 33.64 -13.29
C ASN A 1025 -54.33 33.03 -14.31
N ASN A 1026 -53.85 32.16 -15.20
CA ASN A 1026 -54.65 31.43 -16.18
C ASN A 1026 -54.83 29.97 -15.71
N PHE A 1027 -56.02 29.65 -15.16
CA PHE A 1027 -56.35 28.33 -14.60
C PHE A 1027 -57.81 27.95 -14.94
N THR A 1028 -58.12 26.66 -14.88
CA THR A 1028 -59.46 26.08 -15.05
C THR A 1028 -60.19 25.90 -13.71
N THR A 1029 -59.49 25.48 -12.65
CA THR A 1029 -60.11 25.16 -11.36
C THR A 1029 -59.28 25.62 -10.14
N ILE A 1030 -59.95 26.20 -9.15
CA ILE A 1030 -59.35 26.65 -7.89
C ILE A 1030 -60.21 26.25 -6.69
N LEU A 1031 -59.57 25.88 -5.58
CA LEU A 1031 -60.20 25.65 -4.29
C LEU A 1031 -59.55 26.54 -3.21
N LEU A 1032 -60.39 27.27 -2.45
CA LEU A 1032 -59.99 28.11 -1.32
C LEU A 1032 -60.82 27.69 -0.10
N THR A 1033 -60.18 27.34 1.02
CA THR A 1033 -60.87 26.94 2.26
C THR A 1033 -60.60 27.85 3.45
#